data_AF-A0A9D7FWP8-F1
#
_entry.id   AF-A0A9D7FWP8-F1
#
_cell.length_a   1.000
_cell.length_b   1.000
_cell.length_c   1.000
_cell.angle_alpha   90.00
_cell.angle_beta   90.00
_cell.angle_gamma   90.00
#
_symmetry.space_group_name_H-M   'P 1'
#
loop_
_entity.id
_entity.type
_entity.pdbx_description
1 polymer ?
#
loop_
_entity_poly.entity_id
_entity_poly.type
_entity_poly.pdbx_seq_one_letter_code
_entity_poly.pdbx_strand_id
1 'polypeptide(L)'
;MSLSITTAPATVLHGLGRSPQRLCRNTISVAVILMLSACASLRATSSPTTPTPPSPPPAPPSAPAADPAAVAKPPLAAASKPADPAAPKPFADVIKEAKQEDGLFPIWRKDEKAWIEIPKAALNKPFLFTVNVANSVGERGLYASQMGTDAMAEWRRIGNQVQLVALNTKFRAEGGARLAVEQAFSPSLLASAAVASAEHPERKSILVDASFLLVDIPGYSTRIEMAYRLPYTLDKANSYIESSRADAALTTLSARVHFSTPRIPAPPLTPPPVPSPKPPQAVPDARSFFVNYVYSFAALPQQVMRPRLSDPRLGHFMESFTDLGSDLKANPRVHYVQRWRLEKKDPAAALSEPVRPIVYWLDKNIPPKYRAAVAAGVTEWNKAFERIGFKNAIQAKQQPDDANWDNMDAGHASIRWFVGADVGFAIGPSHTDPRTGEILDADIGMSDVFARGSRRFIVEDVGLSSEQRLAQLTQGWRQGQPASYCSYAHEAASEMNFALDVLEARGDIAPDSPEAEAFVQSVITDTIMHEVGHTLGLKHNFKASTTITQAQLQDKRYTETYGISGSVMDYNAYNLAVQGERQGSYNNSTLGAYDYWAIEYAYKPLDAATESAELAKIAARSTEPALAFGDDADAGGFGGNDGMDPLANRFDLGDDPLAYYKKRLKLSKELWARLQDRKPQIGDDPLRQRRVLMAGFNQLQRAAELVGKYVGGMHALRDLPGSTPRANFKPVDPVKQREALQFLASGLFSADSFQFQPAFLSNLSVDYNEWERDGPVNLRAAVLRAQTVAMDRLLAGNTAQRLLDLPNYLPPTQRRNMISLSEVYATLQTSVWSELKSGAEIDVLRRGLQREHLKRLQVLLTKGSATLPADALSLARLHATRLQGDLRGAVAKGGRSIETRAHLAESLGTLTEALRAPMQRS
;
A
#
# COMPACT_ATOMS: atom_id res chain seq x y z
N MET A 1 40.80 39.15 4.98
CA MET A 1 40.84 40.59 5.28
C MET A 1 40.71 41.38 3.99
N SER A 2 40.13 42.57 4.08
CA SER A 2 40.03 43.70 3.13
C SER A 2 40.76 43.66 1.77
N LEU A 3 39.99 43.91 0.70
CA LEU A 3 40.15 44.97 -0.34
C LEU A 3 41.45 44.95 -1.23
N SER A 4 41.51 45.51 -2.44
CA SER A 4 40.64 46.52 -3.10
C SER A 4 40.82 46.60 -4.64
N ILE A 5 39.98 47.46 -5.26
CA ILE A 5 40.16 48.25 -6.51
C ILE A 5 39.89 47.58 -7.89
N THR A 6 39.49 48.27 -8.99
CA THR A 6 38.44 49.30 -9.33
C THR A 6 38.35 49.43 -10.87
N THR A 7 37.26 50.02 -11.41
CA THR A 7 37.15 50.79 -12.70
C THR A 7 36.88 50.08 -14.04
N ALA A 8 36.10 50.79 -14.89
CA ALA A 8 35.78 50.56 -16.31
C ALA A 8 36.19 51.85 -17.10
N PRO A 9 35.58 52.38 -18.21
CA PRO A 9 34.41 51.97 -19.04
C PRO A 9 34.54 52.24 -20.59
N ALA A 10 33.38 52.21 -21.30
CA ALA A 10 33.00 53.09 -22.46
C ALA A 10 33.50 52.75 -23.91
N THR A 11 32.82 53.05 -25.05
CA THR A 11 31.43 53.57 -25.35
C THR A 11 31.05 53.46 -26.86
N VAL A 12 29.77 53.76 -27.22
CA VAL A 12 29.26 54.41 -28.50
C VAL A 12 29.29 53.55 -29.81
N LEU A 13 28.15 53.04 -30.33
CA LEU A 13 27.14 53.63 -31.29
C LEU A 13 27.56 53.57 -32.79
N HIS A 14 26.69 53.53 -33.83
CA HIS A 14 25.27 53.95 -33.91
C HIS A 14 24.44 53.25 -35.04
N GLY A 15 23.14 52.97 -34.78
CA GLY A 15 22.07 52.76 -35.80
C GLY A 15 22.02 51.38 -36.50
N LEU A 16 21.19 51.10 -37.52
CA LEU A 16 19.88 51.63 -38.02
C LEU A 16 19.39 50.65 -39.15
N GLY A 17 18.12 50.44 -39.51
CA GLY A 17 16.81 50.86 -38.99
C GLY A 17 15.62 50.40 -39.89
N ARG A 18 14.37 50.76 -39.53
CA ARG A 18 13.04 50.53 -40.20
C ARG A 18 12.36 49.14 -40.08
N SER A 19 11.19 49.18 -39.42
CA SER A 19 10.11 48.16 -39.37
C SER A 19 8.90 48.68 -40.22
N PRO A 20 7.58 48.32 -40.04
CA PRO A 20 6.89 47.39 -39.12
C PRO A 20 5.75 46.52 -39.70
N GLN A 21 5.29 45.49 -38.95
CA GLN A 21 3.95 45.39 -38.30
C GLN A 21 3.80 44.02 -37.58
N ARG A 22 3.59 43.99 -36.25
CA ARG A 22 2.31 43.75 -35.51
C ARG A 22 1.72 42.33 -35.68
N LEU A 23 1.21 41.61 -34.68
CA LEU A 23 1.10 41.70 -33.19
C LEU A 23 0.80 40.24 -32.69
N CYS A 24 0.76 39.81 -31.42
CA CYS A 24 1.00 40.38 -30.09
C CYS A 24 1.37 39.25 -29.09
N ARG A 25 2.13 39.54 -28.00
CA ARG A 25 2.27 38.69 -26.80
C ARG A 25 2.85 39.54 -25.66
N ASN A 26 2.33 39.46 -24.42
CA ASN A 26 3.13 39.69 -23.21
C ASN A 26 2.42 39.36 -21.88
N THR A 27 3.25 39.01 -20.90
CA THR A 27 2.98 38.88 -19.45
C THR A 27 3.40 40.14 -18.70
N ILE A 28 2.82 40.43 -17.53
CA ILE A 28 3.37 41.39 -16.53
C ILE A 28 3.23 40.80 -15.11
N SER A 29 4.16 41.16 -14.22
CA SER A 29 4.22 40.70 -12.83
C SER A 29 4.09 41.83 -11.80
N VAL A 30 3.50 41.50 -10.65
CA VAL A 30 3.76 41.95 -9.26
C VAL A 30 4.60 43.23 -9.01
N ALA A 31 4.03 44.18 -8.25
CA ALA A 31 4.69 44.94 -7.16
C ALA A 31 3.67 45.68 -6.27
N VAL A 32 4.05 46.06 -5.03
CA VAL A 32 3.19 46.67 -3.98
C VAL A 32 3.89 47.87 -3.32
N ILE A 33 3.13 48.89 -2.87
CA ILE A 33 3.55 49.95 -1.93
C ILE A 33 2.37 50.34 -0.99
N LEU A 34 2.66 50.85 0.22
CA LEU A 34 1.71 51.27 1.28
C LEU A 34 1.38 52.81 1.18
N MET A 35 0.65 53.56 2.03
CA MET A 35 0.26 53.51 3.47
C MET A 35 -1.01 54.36 3.77
N LEU A 36 -1.64 54.13 4.96
CA LEU A 36 -2.20 55.05 6.00
C LEU A 36 -2.53 56.54 5.65
N SER A 37 -3.47 57.29 6.27
CA SER A 37 -4.37 57.10 7.44
C SER A 37 -5.39 58.27 7.55
N ALA A 38 -6.54 58.10 8.23
CA ALA A 38 -7.27 59.20 8.91
C ALA A 38 -8.42 58.72 9.85
N CYS A 39 -8.68 59.48 10.92
CA CYS A 39 -9.91 59.50 11.74
C CYS A 39 -10.39 60.99 11.82
N ALA A 40 -11.49 61.43 12.46
CA ALA A 40 -12.38 60.83 13.45
C ALA A 40 -13.77 61.54 13.53
N SER A 41 -14.67 60.98 14.35
CA SER A 41 -15.67 61.65 15.22
C SER A 41 -16.79 62.54 14.66
N LEU A 42 -18.05 62.19 15.02
CA LEU A 42 -18.94 63.05 15.83
C LEU A 42 -20.08 62.23 16.49
N ARG A 43 -20.66 62.74 17.58
CA ARG A 43 -21.91 62.26 18.26
C ARG A 43 -23.07 63.22 17.88
N ALA A 44 -24.35 63.08 18.26
CA ALA A 44 -25.03 62.28 19.29
C ALA A 44 -26.55 62.14 18.97
N THR A 45 -27.31 61.44 19.85
CA THR A 45 -28.79 61.54 20.08
C THR A 45 -29.73 61.34 18.86
N SER A 46 -30.76 60.49 18.89
CA SER A 46 -31.79 60.36 19.93
C SER A 46 -32.69 59.12 19.73
N SER A 47 -33.67 58.92 20.62
CA SER A 47 -34.85 58.04 20.51
C SER A 47 -35.95 58.66 21.38
N PRO A 48 -37.27 58.54 21.10
CA PRO A 48 -37.98 57.25 21.23
C PRO A 48 -39.28 57.08 20.37
N THR A 49 -40.07 56.07 20.77
CA THR A 49 -41.55 55.93 20.63
C THR A 49 -42.23 55.62 19.29
N THR A 50 -42.95 54.49 19.32
CA THR A 50 -44.13 54.12 18.51
C THR A 50 -45.43 54.74 19.06
N PRO A 51 -46.50 54.89 18.25
CA PRO A 51 -47.88 54.99 18.72
C PRO A 51 -48.69 53.68 18.50
N THR A 52 -49.72 53.45 19.32
CA THR A 52 -50.70 52.33 19.18
C THR A 52 -52.17 52.81 19.12
N PRO A 53 -53.18 52.36 19.92
CA PRO A 53 -54.41 51.77 19.35
C PRO A 53 -55.72 52.50 19.73
N PRO A 54 -56.89 51.93 19.38
CA PRO A 54 -57.99 51.78 20.36
C PRO A 54 -58.58 50.33 20.42
N SER A 55 -59.15 49.76 21.50
CA SER A 55 -59.81 50.22 22.76
C SER A 55 -61.38 50.27 22.69
N PRO A 56 -62.17 50.19 23.80
CA PRO A 56 -61.88 49.85 25.21
C PRO A 56 -62.89 48.83 25.90
N PRO A 57 -63.60 49.04 27.06
CA PRO A 57 -63.50 48.14 28.24
C PRO A 57 -64.89 47.72 28.86
N PRO A 58 -65.05 47.27 30.14
CA PRO A 58 -64.85 48.04 31.40
C PRO A 58 -64.07 47.29 32.52
N ALA A 59 -64.16 47.77 33.79
CA ALA A 59 -63.11 47.64 34.82
C ALA A 59 -63.61 47.16 36.24
N PRO A 60 -62.75 47.02 37.29
CA PRO A 60 -62.99 46.21 38.51
C PRO A 60 -63.48 47.01 39.74
N PRO A 61 -63.45 46.42 40.97
CA PRO A 61 -62.55 47.02 41.98
C PRO A 61 -61.83 46.07 43.00
N SER A 62 -60.66 46.54 43.44
CA SER A 62 -60.03 46.52 44.79
C SER A 62 -59.81 45.25 45.63
N ALA A 63 -58.70 45.28 46.40
CA ALA A 63 -58.38 44.41 47.53
C ALA A 63 -57.85 45.25 48.73
N PRO A 64 -57.99 44.76 49.98
CA PRO A 64 -57.07 45.09 51.08
C PRO A 64 -56.51 43.82 51.78
N ALA A 65 -55.81 44.00 52.91
CA ALA A 65 -54.84 43.04 53.49
C ALA A 65 -55.36 42.13 54.64
N ALA A 66 -54.45 41.31 55.19
CA ALA A 66 -54.60 40.31 56.27
C ALA A 66 -54.94 40.92 57.67
N ASP A 67 -55.20 40.19 58.77
CA ASP A 67 -55.03 38.77 59.18
C ASP A 67 -56.08 38.48 60.34
N PRO A 68 -56.06 37.48 61.29
CA PRO A 68 -55.17 36.32 61.50
C PRO A 68 -55.81 34.97 61.99
N ALA A 69 -54.93 33.97 62.17
CA ALA A 69 -54.88 32.94 63.23
C ALA A 69 -55.78 31.66 63.25
N ALA A 70 -55.12 30.55 63.68
CA ALA A 70 -55.64 29.30 64.30
C ALA A 70 -56.38 28.27 63.38
N VAL A 71 -56.18 26.94 63.42
CA VAL A 71 -55.32 26.00 64.20
C VAL A 71 -54.73 24.91 63.26
N ALA A 72 -53.60 24.28 63.61
CA ALA A 72 -52.83 23.38 62.74
C ALA A 72 -53.19 21.87 62.76
N LYS A 73 -52.72 21.12 61.73
CA LYS A 73 -52.44 19.66 61.74
C LYS A 73 -51.25 19.31 60.79
N PRO A 74 -50.62 18.12 60.88
CA PRO A 74 -49.28 17.84 60.31
C PRO A 74 -49.24 17.64 58.78
N PRO A 75 -48.02 17.63 58.15
CA PRO A 75 -47.86 17.67 56.69
C PRO A 75 -48.04 16.32 56.00
N LEU A 76 -48.67 16.34 54.83
CA LEU A 76 -48.53 15.31 53.79
C LEU A 76 -47.32 15.60 52.91
N ALA A 77 -46.65 14.54 52.44
CA ALA A 77 -45.45 14.66 51.62
C ALA A 77 -45.72 15.42 50.32
N ALA A 78 -44.85 16.37 49.97
CA ALA A 78 -44.93 17.09 48.70
C ALA A 78 -44.66 16.10 47.56
N ALA A 79 -45.67 15.85 46.73
CA ALA A 79 -45.50 15.09 45.49
C ALA A 79 -44.44 15.77 44.62
N SER A 80 -43.52 14.98 44.06
CA SER A 80 -42.50 15.46 43.14
C SER A 80 -43.14 16.20 41.96
N LYS A 81 -42.61 17.38 41.60
CA LYS A 81 -42.98 18.05 40.35
C LYS A 81 -42.90 17.08 39.18
N PRO A 82 -43.78 17.17 38.16
CA PRO A 82 -43.57 16.48 36.89
C PRO A 82 -42.18 16.80 36.36
N ALA A 83 -41.42 15.76 36.01
CA ALA A 83 -40.10 15.94 35.43
C ALA A 83 -40.23 16.62 34.06
N ASP A 84 -39.30 17.53 33.75
CA ASP A 84 -39.17 18.09 32.40
C ASP A 84 -38.83 16.96 31.42
N PRO A 85 -39.64 16.72 30.36
CA PRO A 85 -39.38 15.67 29.38
C PRO A 85 -38.04 15.80 28.64
N ALA A 86 -37.41 16.98 28.66
CA ALA A 86 -36.08 17.22 28.09
C ALA A 86 -34.92 16.97 29.09
N ALA A 87 -35.19 16.75 30.38
CA ALA A 87 -34.15 16.51 31.38
C ALA A 87 -33.62 15.06 31.29
N PRO A 88 -32.29 14.85 31.32
CA PRO A 88 -31.70 13.51 31.38
C PRO A 88 -32.16 12.72 32.61
N LYS A 89 -32.51 11.44 32.41
CA LYS A 89 -33.05 10.57 33.47
C LYS A 89 -32.03 10.36 34.60
N PRO A 90 -32.45 10.15 35.87
CA PRO A 90 -31.55 9.72 36.93
C PRO A 90 -30.69 8.52 36.50
N PHE A 91 -29.40 8.52 36.86
CA PHE A 91 -28.44 7.50 36.44
C PHE A 91 -28.96 6.07 36.71
N ALA A 92 -29.44 5.84 37.93
CA ALA A 92 -29.99 4.55 38.38
C ALA A 92 -31.21 4.07 37.58
N ASP A 93 -32.01 4.99 37.00
CA ASP A 93 -33.20 4.63 36.20
C ASP A 93 -32.82 4.15 34.80
N VAL A 94 -31.67 4.59 34.27
CA VAL A 94 -31.15 4.17 32.96
C VAL A 94 -30.56 2.76 33.05
N ILE A 95 -29.78 2.49 34.10
CA ILE A 95 -29.09 1.21 34.33
C ILE A 95 -29.90 0.22 35.17
N LYS A 96 -31.22 0.39 35.30
CA LYS A 96 -32.06 -0.49 36.13
C LYS A 96 -32.07 -1.92 35.58
N GLU A 97 -31.54 -2.85 36.38
CA GLU A 97 -31.27 -4.26 36.01
C GLU A 97 -30.19 -4.44 34.91
N ALA A 98 -29.33 -3.43 34.68
CA ALA A 98 -28.16 -3.57 33.81
C ALA A 98 -26.96 -4.15 34.58
N LYS A 99 -26.18 -5.01 33.90
CA LYS A 99 -24.89 -5.53 34.38
C LYS A 99 -23.79 -4.50 34.10
N GLN A 100 -22.93 -4.24 35.08
CA GLN A 100 -21.72 -3.43 34.94
C GLN A 100 -20.53 -4.28 34.48
N GLU A 101 -19.70 -3.73 33.60
CA GLU A 101 -18.39 -4.23 33.19
C GLU A 101 -17.37 -3.10 33.42
N ASP A 102 -16.43 -3.31 34.35
CA ASP A 102 -15.48 -2.28 34.80
C ASP A 102 -14.24 -2.19 33.91
N GLY A 103 -13.91 -0.99 33.45
CA GLY A 103 -12.68 -0.73 32.69
C GLY A 103 -12.44 0.75 32.43
N LEU A 104 -11.60 1.06 31.44
CA LEU A 104 -11.22 2.44 31.08
C LEU A 104 -12.43 3.38 30.94
N PHE A 105 -13.44 2.91 30.24
CA PHE A 105 -14.81 3.44 30.26
C PHE A 105 -15.74 2.28 30.65
N PRO A 106 -16.34 2.26 31.86
CA PRO A 106 -17.22 1.17 32.26
C PRO A 106 -18.40 1.01 31.30
N ILE A 107 -18.82 -0.21 31.03
CA ILE A 107 -19.98 -0.51 30.19
C ILE A 107 -21.12 -1.01 31.07
N TRP A 108 -22.32 -0.55 30.78
CA TRP A 108 -23.56 -1.08 31.36
C TRP A 108 -24.35 -1.78 30.26
N ARG A 109 -24.65 -3.07 30.42
CA ARG A 109 -25.47 -3.86 29.47
C ARG A 109 -26.81 -4.26 30.06
N LYS A 110 -27.88 -4.13 29.27
CA LYS A 110 -29.17 -4.77 29.51
C LYS A 110 -29.82 -5.13 28.19
N ASP A 111 -30.14 -6.41 28.01
CA ASP A 111 -30.65 -6.97 26.76
C ASP A 111 -29.74 -6.53 25.58
N GLU A 112 -30.31 -6.09 24.46
CA GLU A 112 -29.58 -5.55 23.29
C GLU A 112 -28.99 -4.14 23.51
N LYS A 113 -29.12 -3.55 24.70
CA LYS A 113 -28.63 -2.19 24.98
C LYS A 113 -27.32 -2.22 25.75
N ALA A 114 -26.40 -1.37 25.30
CA ALA A 114 -25.16 -1.06 25.99
C ALA A 114 -25.04 0.47 26.16
N TRP A 115 -24.58 0.91 27.32
CA TRP A 115 -24.22 2.30 27.59
C TRP A 115 -22.76 2.39 28.00
N ILE A 116 -22.02 3.31 27.40
CA ILE A 116 -20.67 3.65 27.84
C ILE A 116 -20.79 4.69 28.94
N GLU A 117 -20.18 4.41 30.09
CA GLU A 117 -20.03 5.37 31.18
C GLU A 117 -18.77 6.20 30.97
N ILE A 118 -18.94 7.53 30.89
CA ILE A 118 -17.85 8.48 30.69
C ILE A 118 -17.65 9.27 31.98
N PRO A 119 -16.54 9.06 32.72
CA PRO A 119 -16.18 9.88 33.86
C PRO A 119 -15.91 11.33 33.43
N LYS A 120 -16.41 12.31 34.18
CA LYS A 120 -16.12 13.74 33.96
C LYS A 120 -14.62 14.06 33.98
N ALA A 121 -13.82 13.27 34.69
CA ALA A 121 -12.37 13.33 34.72
C ALA A 121 -11.68 12.83 33.42
N ALA A 122 -12.42 12.26 32.46
CA ALA A 122 -11.92 11.78 31.17
C ALA A 122 -12.43 12.63 29.97
N LEU A 123 -13.25 13.65 30.21
CA LEU A 123 -13.63 14.61 29.17
C LEU A 123 -12.42 15.47 28.77
N ASN A 124 -12.27 15.71 27.46
CA ASN A 124 -11.16 16.44 26.85
C ASN A 124 -9.77 15.86 27.23
N LYS A 125 -9.68 14.53 27.28
CA LYS A 125 -8.42 13.79 27.42
C LYS A 125 -8.28 12.80 26.25
N PRO A 126 -7.11 12.72 25.61
CA PRO A 126 -6.89 11.80 24.51
C PRO A 126 -6.72 10.35 25.00
N PHE A 127 -7.27 9.44 24.22
CA PHE A 127 -7.06 7.98 24.25
C PHE A 127 -6.83 7.47 22.83
N LEU A 128 -6.38 6.23 22.68
CA LEU A 128 -6.36 5.56 21.38
C LEU A 128 -7.75 4.99 21.12
N PHE A 129 -8.33 5.31 19.97
CA PHE A 129 -9.56 4.70 19.47
C PHE A 129 -9.25 3.93 18.18
N THR A 130 -9.62 2.66 18.11
CA THR A 130 -9.35 1.80 16.95
C THR A 130 -10.61 1.07 16.49
N VAL A 131 -10.64 0.71 15.20
CA VAL A 131 -11.72 -0.07 14.57
C VAL A 131 -11.12 -1.24 13.80
N ASN A 132 -11.28 -2.46 14.29
CA ASN A 132 -10.86 -3.68 13.59
C ASN A 132 -12.09 -4.42 13.00
N VAL A 133 -11.88 -5.26 11.98
CA VAL A 133 -12.96 -5.99 11.28
C VAL A 133 -12.85 -7.48 11.58
N ALA A 134 -13.75 -8.00 12.42
CA ALA A 134 -13.76 -9.41 12.83
C ALA A 134 -14.41 -10.33 11.76
N ASN A 135 -15.47 -9.86 11.10
CA ASN A 135 -16.18 -10.62 10.07
C ASN A 135 -16.63 -9.71 8.92
N SER A 136 -16.63 -10.22 7.68
CA SER A 136 -17.08 -9.51 6.48
C SER A 136 -17.38 -10.50 5.33
N VAL A 137 -17.67 -9.97 4.13
CA VAL A 137 -18.17 -10.67 2.93
C VAL A 137 -17.29 -11.85 2.47
N GLY A 138 -15.97 -11.79 2.69
CA GLY A 138 -15.03 -12.84 2.32
C GLY A 138 -14.48 -12.74 0.89
N GLU A 139 -14.74 -11.64 0.16
CA GLU A 139 -14.18 -11.38 -1.17
C GLU A 139 -13.71 -9.93 -1.37
N ARG A 140 -12.85 -9.71 -2.39
CA ARG A 140 -12.50 -8.43 -3.01
C ARG A 140 -11.79 -7.37 -2.17
N GLY A 141 -11.30 -7.74 -0.99
CA GLY A 141 -10.75 -6.82 0.03
C GLY A 141 -11.60 -6.75 1.29
N LEU A 142 -12.86 -7.21 1.22
CA LEU A 142 -13.80 -7.19 2.34
C LEU A 142 -13.71 -8.49 3.14
N TYR A 143 -12.55 -8.70 3.77
CA TYR A 143 -12.22 -9.93 4.50
C TYR A 143 -12.39 -9.78 6.02
N ALA A 144 -12.41 -10.91 6.71
CA ALA A 144 -12.33 -11.02 8.16
C ALA A 144 -10.92 -10.69 8.69
N SER A 145 -10.79 -10.58 10.01
CA SER A 145 -9.54 -10.43 10.76
C SER A 145 -8.65 -9.20 10.43
N GLN A 146 -9.17 -8.20 9.70
CA GLN A 146 -8.39 -7.03 9.30
C GLN A 146 -8.22 -6.04 10.47
N MET A 147 -6.98 -5.62 10.72
CA MET A 147 -6.72 -4.38 11.47
C MET A 147 -7.21 -3.20 10.63
N GLY A 148 -7.93 -2.25 11.25
CA GLY A 148 -8.46 -1.09 10.54
C GLY A 148 -7.87 0.23 11.03
N THR A 149 -8.68 1.29 11.01
CA THR A 149 -8.25 2.67 11.29
C THR A 149 -8.11 2.95 12.78
N ASP A 150 -7.05 3.64 13.16
CA ASP A 150 -6.89 4.28 14.46
C ASP A 150 -7.12 5.81 14.42
N ALA A 151 -7.37 6.37 15.60
CA ALA A 151 -7.28 7.80 15.87
C ALA A 151 -6.88 8.06 17.33
N MET A 152 -6.07 9.09 17.57
CA MET A 152 -6.00 9.71 18.90
C MET A 152 -7.27 10.53 19.09
N ALA A 153 -8.19 10.05 19.92
CA ALA A 153 -9.53 10.60 20.07
C ALA A 153 -9.82 11.04 21.51
N GLU A 154 -10.80 11.93 21.70
CA GLU A 154 -11.26 12.38 23.01
C GLU A 154 -12.78 12.50 23.10
N TRP A 155 -13.30 12.48 24.33
CA TRP A 155 -14.70 12.76 24.62
C TRP A 155 -14.92 14.26 24.84
N ARG A 156 -15.74 14.92 24.02
CA ARG A 156 -16.20 16.30 24.26
C ARG A 156 -17.67 16.32 24.67
N ARG A 157 -18.03 17.17 25.63
CA ARG A 157 -19.43 17.40 26.02
C ARG A 157 -19.85 18.82 25.63
N ILE A 158 -20.91 18.93 24.83
CA ILE A 158 -21.49 20.20 24.38
C ILE A 158 -22.96 20.21 24.79
N GLY A 159 -23.27 20.90 25.89
CA GLY A 159 -24.61 20.90 26.48
C GLY A 159 -25.07 19.48 26.85
N ASN A 160 -26.12 19.01 26.16
CA ASN A 160 -26.67 17.66 26.31
C ASN A 160 -26.21 16.66 25.22
N GLN A 161 -25.13 16.95 24.50
CA GLN A 161 -24.48 16.02 23.57
C GLN A 161 -23.09 15.63 24.07
N VAL A 162 -22.70 14.39 23.80
CA VAL A 162 -21.32 13.90 23.86
C VAL A 162 -20.85 13.54 22.45
N GLN A 163 -19.62 13.89 22.16
CA GLN A 163 -18.95 13.69 20.88
C GLN A 163 -17.69 12.86 21.08
N LEU A 164 -17.47 11.87 20.20
CA LEU A 164 -16.19 11.20 20.00
C LEU A 164 -15.44 11.94 18.90
N VAL A 165 -14.31 12.56 19.22
CA VAL A 165 -13.61 13.51 18.35
C VAL A 165 -12.17 13.06 18.13
N ALA A 166 -11.79 12.81 16.88
CA ALA A 166 -10.41 12.54 16.47
C ALA A 166 -9.61 13.84 16.40
N LEU A 167 -8.44 13.86 17.03
CA LEU A 167 -7.55 15.03 17.08
C LEU A 167 -6.66 15.11 15.85
N ASN A 168 -6.35 16.33 15.39
CA ASN A 168 -5.39 16.52 14.31
C ASN A 168 -3.96 16.30 14.84
N THR A 169 -3.29 15.27 14.33
CA THR A 169 -1.92 14.89 14.73
C THR A 169 -0.86 15.24 13.68
N LYS A 170 -1.27 15.76 12.51
CA LYS A 170 -0.37 15.95 11.34
C LYS A 170 0.16 17.37 11.21
N PHE A 171 -0.36 18.32 12.00
CA PHE A 171 0.17 19.66 12.19
C PHE A 171 0.27 19.94 13.69
N ARG A 172 1.42 20.43 14.16
CA ARG A 172 1.71 20.61 15.58
C ARG A 172 2.49 21.90 15.80
N ALA A 173 2.33 22.52 16.95
CA ALA A 173 3.20 23.60 17.42
C ALA A 173 3.18 23.66 18.95
N GLU A 174 4.31 24.02 19.55
CA GLU A 174 4.42 24.33 20.97
C GLU A 174 4.52 25.84 21.20
N GLY A 175 4.42 26.28 22.46
CA GLY A 175 4.50 27.69 22.83
C GLY A 175 3.44 28.56 22.14
N GLY A 176 3.83 29.78 21.73
CA GLY A 176 2.91 30.80 21.20
C GLY A 176 2.22 30.43 19.89
N ALA A 177 2.80 29.55 19.07
CA ALA A 177 2.22 29.13 17.79
C ALA A 177 1.10 28.07 17.95
N ARG A 178 0.97 27.44 19.12
CA ARG A 178 -0.02 26.37 19.38
C ARG A 178 -1.44 26.79 19.02
N LEU A 179 -1.89 27.96 19.48
CA LEU A 179 -3.27 28.43 19.25
C LEU A 179 -3.57 28.65 17.76
N ALA A 180 -2.58 29.10 16.98
CA ALA A 180 -2.73 29.27 15.54
C ALA A 180 -2.92 27.91 14.83
N VAL A 181 -2.22 26.85 15.27
CA VAL A 181 -2.43 25.49 14.77
C VAL A 181 -3.81 24.95 15.17
N GLU A 182 -4.22 25.13 16.43
CA GLU A 182 -5.55 24.71 16.92
C GLU A 182 -6.70 25.44 16.20
N GLN A 183 -6.50 26.67 15.72
CA GLN A 183 -7.46 27.43 14.92
C GLN A 183 -7.43 27.08 13.42
N ALA A 184 -6.26 26.75 12.86
CA ALA A 184 -6.10 26.46 11.43
C ALA A 184 -6.45 25.01 11.05
N PHE A 185 -6.28 24.05 11.97
CA PHE A 185 -6.39 22.61 11.66
C PHE A 185 -7.46 21.94 12.53
N SER A 186 -8.69 21.88 12.01
CA SER A 186 -9.83 21.28 12.72
C SER A 186 -9.57 19.81 13.11
N PRO A 187 -10.01 19.37 14.30
CA PRO A 187 -10.26 17.96 14.59
C PRO A 187 -11.48 17.45 13.80
N SER A 188 -11.74 16.14 13.83
CA SER A 188 -12.85 15.49 13.12
C SER A 188 -13.83 14.82 14.08
N LEU A 189 -15.13 15.06 13.90
CA LEU A 189 -16.19 14.36 14.62
C LEU A 189 -16.35 12.95 14.05
N LEU A 190 -16.12 11.91 14.86
CA LEU A 190 -16.33 10.52 14.44
C LEU A 190 -17.78 10.08 14.65
N ALA A 191 -18.34 10.36 15.82
CA ALA A 191 -19.73 10.07 16.17
C ALA A 191 -20.19 10.93 17.37
N SER A 192 -21.50 11.02 17.58
CA SER A 192 -22.09 11.77 18.72
C SER A 192 -23.44 11.20 19.15
N ALA A 193 -23.77 11.37 20.43
CA ALA A 193 -25.10 11.07 20.96
C ALA A 193 -25.51 12.00 22.11
N ALA A 194 -26.81 12.04 22.38
CA ALA A 194 -27.34 12.71 23.57
C ALA A 194 -26.85 12.02 24.84
N VAL A 195 -26.71 12.78 25.93
CA VAL A 195 -26.47 12.20 27.26
C VAL A 195 -27.72 11.41 27.68
N ALA A 196 -27.56 10.12 27.98
CA ALA A 196 -28.65 9.24 28.37
C ALA A 196 -29.11 9.48 29.83
N SER A 197 -28.22 9.99 30.69
CA SER A 197 -28.45 10.18 32.13
C SER A 197 -28.05 11.55 32.68
N ALA A 198 -28.59 11.89 33.85
CA ALA A 198 -28.00 12.88 34.74
C ALA A 198 -26.59 12.44 35.20
N GLU A 199 -25.80 13.37 35.76
CA GLU A 199 -24.51 13.02 36.37
C GLU A 199 -24.70 12.08 37.57
N HIS A 200 -23.89 11.03 37.65
CA HIS A 200 -23.88 10.10 38.77
C HIS A 200 -23.62 10.87 40.08
N PRO A 201 -24.42 10.69 41.15
CA PRO A 201 -24.40 11.56 42.32
C PRO A 201 -23.03 11.62 42.99
N GLU A 202 -22.32 10.50 43.08
CA GLU A 202 -20.96 10.42 43.61
C GLU A 202 -19.89 10.55 42.52
N ARG A 203 -19.77 9.54 41.65
CA ARG A 203 -18.75 9.38 40.60
C ARG A 203 -18.67 10.51 39.54
N LYS A 204 -19.69 11.39 39.46
CA LYS A 204 -19.84 12.49 38.49
C LYS A 204 -19.71 12.09 37.02
N SER A 205 -19.93 10.81 36.71
CA SER A 205 -19.94 10.26 35.35
C SER A 205 -21.30 10.43 34.68
N ILE A 206 -21.34 10.22 33.36
CA ILE A 206 -22.56 10.25 32.54
C ILE A 206 -22.63 9.02 31.64
N LEU A 207 -23.84 8.60 31.26
CA LEU A 207 -24.07 7.50 30.32
C LEU A 207 -24.31 8.03 28.91
N VAL A 208 -23.78 7.32 27.92
CA VAL A 208 -24.03 7.52 26.49
C VAL A 208 -24.43 6.18 25.87
N ASP A 209 -25.51 6.16 25.10
CA ASP A 209 -26.02 4.95 24.44
C ASP A 209 -25.06 4.51 23.31
N ALA A 210 -24.55 3.27 23.40
CA ALA A 210 -23.51 2.76 22.51
C ALA A 210 -23.96 2.62 21.05
N SER A 211 -25.27 2.68 20.76
CA SER A 211 -25.79 2.69 19.39
C SER A 211 -25.30 3.89 18.56
N PHE A 212 -24.68 4.90 19.17
CA PHE A 212 -23.98 5.97 18.45
C PHE A 212 -22.81 5.48 17.59
N LEU A 213 -22.19 4.34 17.94
CA LEU A 213 -21.13 3.68 17.14
C LEU A 213 -21.68 2.99 15.88
N LEU A 214 -22.99 2.74 15.79
CA LEU A 214 -23.64 2.11 14.64
C LEU A 214 -23.82 3.14 13.50
N VAL A 215 -22.70 3.60 12.96
CA VAL A 215 -22.50 4.51 11.83
C VAL A 215 -21.20 4.13 11.12
N ASP A 216 -20.97 4.63 9.90
CA ASP A 216 -19.81 4.19 9.08
C ASP A 216 -18.48 4.89 9.45
N ILE A 217 -18.09 4.79 10.73
CA ILE A 217 -16.82 5.30 11.25
C ILE A 217 -15.59 4.82 10.44
N PRO A 218 -15.46 3.53 10.05
CA PRO A 218 -14.33 3.07 9.22
C PRO A 218 -14.43 3.42 7.72
N GLY A 219 -15.48 4.14 7.28
CA GLY A 219 -15.69 4.50 5.87
C GLY A 219 -15.89 3.30 4.94
N TYR A 220 -16.40 2.19 5.47
CA TYR A 220 -16.51 0.89 4.81
C TYR A 220 -17.48 0.90 3.63
N SER A 221 -18.49 1.77 3.63
CA SER A 221 -19.38 2.00 2.48
C SER A 221 -18.57 2.36 1.23
N THR A 222 -17.47 3.12 1.41
CA THR A 222 -16.55 3.48 0.33
C THR A 222 -15.80 2.26 -0.20
N ARG A 223 -15.34 1.34 0.68
CA ARG A 223 -14.71 0.07 0.26
C ARG A 223 -15.70 -0.83 -0.48
N ILE A 224 -16.95 -0.91 -0.01
CA ILE A 224 -18.05 -1.65 -0.67
C ILE A 224 -18.34 -1.07 -2.06
N GLU A 225 -18.52 0.25 -2.18
CA GLU A 225 -18.77 0.91 -3.46
C GLU A 225 -17.60 0.72 -4.43
N MET A 226 -16.36 0.78 -3.94
CA MET A 226 -15.16 0.50 -4.72
C MET A 226 -15.06 -0.96 -5.20
N ALA A 227 -15.54 -1.94 -4.42
CA ALA A 227 -15.49 -3.37 -4.74
C ALA A 227 -16.58 -3.87 -5.70
N TYR A 228 -17.77 -3.25 -5.68
CA TYR A 228 -18.95 -3.70 -6.44
C TYR A 228 -19.58 -2.65 -7.36
N ARG A 229 -19.35 -1.34 -7.14
CA ARG A 229 -20.05 -0.22 -7.82
C ARG A 229 -21.57 -0.31 -7.75
N LEU A 230 -22.08 -0.81 -6.61
CA LEU A 230 -23.49 -0.92 -6.28
C LEU A 230 -23.83 -0.01 -5.07
N PRO A 231 -25.02 0.59 -5.02
CA PRO A 231 -25.43 1.49 -3.96
C PRO A 231 -25.92 0.73 -2.73
N TYR A 232 -24.99 0.17 -1.95
CA TYR A 232 -25.29 -0.34 -0.61
C TYR A 232 -25.36 0.81 0.40
N THR A 233 -26.28 0.71 1.35
CA THR A 233 -26.44 1.64 2.46
C THR A 233 -26.32 0.89 3.79
N LEU A 234 -25.68 1.52 4.78
CA LEU A 234 -25.67 1.06 6.16
C LEU A 234 -27.09 1.11 6.72
N ASP A 235 -27.60 -0.04 7.14
CA ASP A 235 -28.93 -0.20 7.71
C ASP A 235 -28.84 -0.27 9.23
N LYS A 236 -29.06 0.88 9.87
CA LYS A 236 -29.00 1.01 11.33
C LYS A 236 -30.12 0.27 12.04
N ALA A 237 -31.25 -0.04 11.39
CA ALA A 237 -32.37 -0.71 12.03
C ALA A 237 -32.09 -2.21 12.28
N ASN A 238 -31.24 -2.83 11.44
CA ASN A 238 -30.78 -4.20 11.60
C ASN A 238 -29.30 -4.29 12.05
N SER A 239 -28.77 -3.22 12.66
CA SER A 239 -27.42 -3.17 13.24
C SER A 239 -27.48 -3.08 14.77
N TYR A 240 -26.57 -3.73 15.49
CA TYR A 240 -26.61 -3.83 16.97
C TYR A 240 -25.22 -4.04 17.60
N ILE A 241 -25.12 -3.85 18.93
CA ILE A 241 -23.90 -4.05 19.71
C ILE A 241 -23.89 -5.49 20.26
N GLU A 242 -23.35 -6.41 19.48
CA GLU A 242 -23.32 -7.86 19.70
C GLU A 242 -22.69 -8.26 21.05
N SER A 243 -21.56 -7.65 21.43
CA SER A 243 -20.89 -7.95 22.71
C SER A 243 -20.05 -6.79 23.22
N SER A 244 -19.52 -6.92 24.43
CA SER A 244 -18.52 -6.02 24.99
C SER A 244 -17.60 -6.73 26.00
N ARG A 245 -16.49 -6.08 26.32
CA ARG A 245 -15.64 -6.35 27.48
C ARG A 245 -14.98 -5.05 27.88
N ALA A 246 -14.91 -4.79 29.18
CA ALA A 246 -14.13 -3.71 29.76
C ALA A 246 -13.04 -4.30 30.66
N ASP A 247 -11.84 -3.73 30.56
CA ASP A 247 -10.64 -4.01 31.34
C ASP A 247 -10.01 -2.68 31.80
N ALA A 248 -9.18 -2.69 32.84
CA ALA A 248 -8.68 -1.46 33.48
C ALA A 248 -7.96 -0.45 32.57
N ALA A 249 -7.42 -0.89 31.42
CA ALA A 249 -6.73 -0.04 30.44
C ALA A 249 -7.41 -0.01 29.05
N LEU A 250 -8.49 -0.76 28.86
CA LEU A 250 -9.07 -1.07 27.55
C LEU A 250 -10.59 -1.27 27.67
N THR A 251 -11.36 -0.65 26.79
CA THR A 251 -12.80 -0.90 26.66
C THR A 251 -13.10 -1.32 25.23
N THR A 252 -13.80 -2.44 25.05
CA THR A 252 -14.11 -3.02 23.73
C THR A 252 -15.60 -3.24 23.54
N LEU A 253 -16.11 -2.89 22.36
CA LEU A 253 -17.48 -3.22 21.94
C LEU A 253 -17.46 -3.82 20.53
N SER A 254 -18.09 -4.98 20.38
CA SER A 254 -18.29 -5.61 19.07
C SER A 254 -19.65 -5.20 18.54
N ALA A 255 -19.67 -4.67 17.32
CA ALA A 255 -20.88 -4.19 16.63
C ALA A 255 -21.11 -4.99 15.36
N ARG A 256 -22.31 -5.53 15.20
CA ARG A 256 -22.75 -6.19 13.98
C ARG A 256 -23.53 -5.18 13.14
N VAL A 257 -22.99 -4.84 11.97
CA VAL A 257 -23.52 -3.77 11.10
C VAL A 257 -24.06 -4.37 9.81
N HIS A 258 -25.31 -4.07 9.47
CA HIS A 258 -25.97 -4.52 8.25
C HIS A 258 -25.73 -3.54 7.10
N PHE A 259 -25.41 -4.06 5.93
CA PHE A 259 -25.38 -3.31 4.67
C PHE A 259 -26.34 -3.96 3.67
N SER A 260 -27.17 -3.16 3.01
CA SER A 260 -28.10 -3.66 2.01
C SER A 260 -28.30 -2.72 0.82
N THR A 261 -28.77 -3.26 -0.30
CA THR A 261 -29.21 -2.50 -1.48
C THR A 261 -30.55 -3.05 -1.98
N PRO A 262 -31.54 -2.19 -2.33
CA PRO A 262 -32.91 -2.67 -2.61
C PRO A 262 -33.01 -3.52 -3.88
N ARG A 263 -32.08 -3.37 -4.83
CA ARG A 263 -32.00 -4.17 -6.05
C ARG A 263 -30.59 -4.19 -6.62
N ILE A 264 -30.28 -5.25 -7.35
CA ILE A 264 -29.13 -5.30 -8.25
C ILE A 264 -29.60 -4.81 -9.64
N PRO A 265 -28.87 -3.92 -10.33
CA PRO A 265 -29.17 -3.55 -11.71
C PRO A 265 -29.08 -4.76 -12.64
N ALA A 266 -30.03 -4.90 -13.56
CA ALA A 266 -29.94 -5.91 -14.62
C ALA A 266 -28.70 -5.62 -15.51
N PRO A 267 -27.95 -6.66 -15.96
CA PRO A 267 -26.86 -6.47 -16.90
C PRO A 267 -27.34 -5.75 -18.19
N PRO A 268 -26.54 -4.83 -18.76
CA PRO A 268 -26.89 -4.19 -20.02
C PRO A 268 -26.92 -5.22 -21.16
N LEU A 269 -27.88 -5.07 -22.09
CA LEU A 269 -28.05 -5.97 -23.24
C LEU A 269 -26.83 -5.98 -24.19
N THR A 270 -26.00 -4.92 -24.14
CA THR A 270 -24.70 -4.85 -24.77
C THR A 270 -23.61 -4.75 -23.69
N PRO A 271 -22.57 -5.60 -23.72
CA PRO A 271 -21.46 -5.48 -22.79
C PRO A 271 -20.77 -4.10 -22.89
N PRO A 272 -20.52 -3.41 -21.77
CA PRO A 272 -19.80 -2.14 -21.78
C PRO A 272 -18.34 -2.35 -22.21
N PRO A 273 -17.70 -1.35 -22.87
CA PRO A 273 -16.29 -1.45 -23.30
C PRO A 273 -15.30 -1.47 -22.12
N VAL A 274 -15.77 -1.18 -20.90
CA VAL A 274 -15.05 -1.41 -19.64
C VAL A 274 -15.90 -2.37 -18.81
N PRO A 275 -15.41 -3.57 -18.45
CA PRO A 275 -16.15 -4.52 -17.62
C PRO A 275 -16.58 -3.89 -16.28
N SER A 276 -17.86 -4.00 -15.95
CA SER A 276 -18.39 -3.60 -14.65
C SER A 276 -18.17 -4.71 -13.61
N PRO A 277 -17.86 -4.40 -12.34
CA PRO A 277 -17.79 -5.42 -11.30
C PRO A 277 -19.11 -6.19 -11.16
N LYS A 278 -19.04 -7.51 -10.98
CA LYS A 278 -20.22 -8.32 -10.63
C LYS A 278 -20.71 -7.97 -9.21
N PRO A 279 -21.96 -8.27 -8.82
CA PRO A 279 -22.36 -8.30 -7.41
C PRO A 279 -21.48 -9.26 -6.58
N PRO A 280 -21.55 -9.21 -5.23
CA PRO A 280 -20.98 -10.25 -4.37
C PRO A 280 -21.41 -11.66 -4.79
N GLN A 281 -20.51 -12.64 -4.66
CA GLN A 281 -20.77 -14.07 -4.92
C GLN A 281 -20.59 -14.93 -3.66
N ALA A 282 -19.76 -14.49 -2.70
CA ALA A 282 -19.48 -15.19 -1.45
C ALA A 282 -20.62 -15.12 -0.38
N VAL A 283 -21.79 -14.55 -0.72
CA VAL A 283 -22.93 -14.40 0.21
C VAL A 283 -24.25 -14.94 -0.40
N PRO A 284 -25.17 -15.52 0.41
CA PRO A 284 -26.37 -16.18 -0.10
C PRO A 284 -27.37 -15.28 -0.85
N ASP A 285 -27.44 -14.00 -0.50
CA ASP A 285 -28.17 -12.98 -1.26
C ASP A 285 -27.26 -11.78 -1.44
N ALA A 286 -26.83 -11.53 -2.67
CA ALA A 286 -25.90 -10.44 -2.97
C ALA A 286 -26.45 -9.03 -2.67
N ARG A 287 -27.73 -8.89 -2.29
CA ARG A 287 -28.34 -7.63 -1.84
C ARG A 287 -28.10 -7.28 -0.37
N SER A 288 -27.66 -8.22 0.47
CA SER A 288 -27.60 -8.06 1.94
C SER A 288 -26.41 -8.81 2.53
N PHE A 289 -25.66 -8.15 3.42
CA PHE A 289 -24.62 -8.80 4.22
C PHE A 289 -24.34 -8.03 5.52
N PHE A 290 -23.69 -8.72 6.46
CA PHE A 290 -23.24 -8.14 7.73
C PHE A 290 -21.72 -7.96 7.73
N VAL A 291 -21.25 -6.99 8.52
CA VAL A 291 -19.84 -6.76 8.84
C VAL A 291 -19.75 -6.59 10.36
N ASN A 292 -18.81 -7.27 11.02
CA ASN A 292 -18.61 -7.13 12.46
C ASN A 292 -17.38 -6.27 12.73
N TYR A 293 -17.58 -5.11 13.37
CA TYR A 293 -16.52 -4.22 13.83
C TYR A 293 -16.22 -4.43 15.30
N VAL A 294 -14.94 -4.39 15.67
CA VAL A 294 -14.49 -4.33 17.07
C VAL A 294 -13.95 -2.93 17.32
N TYR A 295 -14.67 -2.16 18.14
CA TYR A 295 -14.28 -0.82 18.57
C TYR A 295 -13.49 -0.91 19.86
N SER A 296 -12.22 -0.50 19.84
CA SER A 296 -11.36 -0.46 21.03
C SER A 296 -11.11 0.98 21.48
N PHE A 297 -11.23 1.22 22.78
CA PHE A 297 -10.85 2.44 23.48
C PHE A 297 -9.72 2.08 24.43
N ALA A 298 -8.48 2.43 24.09
CA ALA A 298 -7.27 2.03 24.83
C ALA A 298 -6.55 3.23 25.47
N ALA A 299 -6.02 3.04 26.68
CA ALA A 299 -5.33 4.08 27.42
C ALA A 299 -3.95 4.39 26.80
N LEU A 300 -3.73 5.65 26.41
CA LEU A 300 -2.41 6.09 25.95
C LEU A 300 -1.37 6.06 27.09
N PRO A 301 -0.08 5.76 26.81
CA PRO A 301 0.97 5.80 27.82
C PRO A 301 1.05 7.17 28.51
N GLN A 302 1.02 7.18 29.85
CA GLN A 302 1.14 8.42 30.63
C GLN A 302 2.54 9.03 30.50
N GLN A 303 3.58 8.21 30.67
CA GLN A 303 4.94 8.55 30.30
C GLN A 303 5.15 8.22 28.82
N VAL A 304 5.30 9.24 27.98
CA VAL A 304 5.63 9.09 26.56
C VAL A 304 6.99 8.41 26.35
N MET A 305 7.11 7.50 25.38
CA MET A 305 8.41 6.97 24.94
C MET A 305 9.28 8.08 24.35
N ARG A 306 10.61 8.02 24.53
CA ARG A 306 11.53 8.91 23.80
C ARG A 306 11.42 8.65 22.28
N PRO A 307 10.98 9.64 21.46
CA PRO A 307 10.92 9.47 20.01
C PRO A 307 12.34 9.30 19.45
N ARG A 308 12.46 8.54 18.36
CA ARG A 308 13.72 8.38 17.61
C ARG A 308 13.51 8.89 16.19
N LEU A 309 14.35 9.80 15.72
CA LEU A 309 14.27 10.32 14.35
C LEU A 309 14.55 9.21 13.33
N SER A 310 13.90 9.25 12.17
CA SER A 310 14.22 8.36 11.03
C SER A 310 15.34 8.92 10.17
N ASP A 311 16.20 8.05 9.64
CA ASP A 311 17.19 8.40 8.61
C ASP A 311 16.78 7.77 7.26
N PRO A 312 16.73 8.52 6.14
CA PRO A 312 16.27 8.00 4.85
C PRO A 312 17.16 6.89 4.27
N ARG A 313 18.39 6.71 4.79
CA ARG A 313 19.30 5.59 4.44
C ARG A 313 18.81 4.23 4.96
N LEU A 314 17.81 4.20 5.83
CA LEU A 314 17.20 2.99 6.39
C LEU A 314 15.69 2.95 6.14
N GLY A 315 15.14 1.74 6.18
CA GLY A 315 13.75 1.43 5.87
C GLY A 315 12.92 1.29 7.12
N HIS A 316 12.52 2.41 7.70
CA HIS A 316 11.57 2.43 8.82
C HIS A 316 10.23 3.04 8.41
N PHE A 317 9.14 2.49 8.94
CA PHE A 317 7.86 3.21 8.98
C PHE A 317 7.96 4.37 9.97
N MET A 318 7.13 5.39 9.75
CA MET A 318 7.35 6.71 10.38
C MET A 318 6.06 7.42 10.74
N GLU A 319 5.90 7.81 12.00
CA GLU A 319 4.92 8.83 12.35
C GLU A 319 5.44 10.19 11.87
N SER A 320 4.62 10.88 11.07
CA SER A 320 5.05 12.05 10.31
C SER A 320 4.11 13.22 10.51
N PHE A 321 4.66 14.38 10.87
CA PHE A 321 3.89 15.61 11.09
C PHE A 321 4.65 16.85 10.61
N THR A 322 3.94 17.98 10.55
CA THR A 322 4.51 19.30 10.30
C THR A 322 4.65 20.05 11.63
N ASP A 323 5.88 20.40 12.00
CA ASP A 323 6.18 21.28 13.12
C ASP A 323 6.11 22.75 12.67
N LEU A 324 5.08 23.44 13.14
CA LEU A 324 4.83 24.86 12.90
C LEU A 324 5.18 25.71 14.15
N GLY A 325 5.93 25.16 15.10
CA GLY A 325 6.43 25.87 16.28
C GLY A 325 7.58 26.85 15.98
N SER A 326 8.23 26.73 14.82
CA SER A 326 9.30 27.63 14.38
C SER A 326 9.40 27.72 12.85
N ASP A 327 9.65 28.93 12.36
CA ASP A 327 9.90 29.29 10.96
C ASP A 327 11.38 29.14 10.55
N LEU A 328 12.28 28.89 11.49
CA LEU A 328 13.73 28.76 11.25
C LEU A 328 14.12 27.48 10.49
N LYS A 329 13.21 26.50 10.39
CA LYS A 329 13.44 25.22 9.71
C LYS A 329 13.01 25.31 8.24
N ALA A 330 13.98 25.26 7.31
CA ALA A 330 13.70 25.22 5.88
C ALA A 330 12.82 24.03 5.43
N ASN A 331 12.77 22.96 6.22
CA ASN A 331 11.75 21.91 6.12
C ASN A 331 11.11 21.68 7.51
N PRO A 332 9.83 22.01 7.73
CA PRO A 332 9.13 21.78 9.00
C PRO A 332 8.65 20.33 9.20
N ARG A 333 8.86 19.41 8.25
CA ARG A 333 8.47 18.00 8.44
C ARG A 333 9.37 17.29 9.46
N VAL A 334 8.74 16.58 10.39
CA VAL A 334 9.38 15.74 11.40
C VAL A 334 8.88 14.31 11.22
N HIS A 335 9.81 13.36 11.33
CA HIS A 335 9.57 11.93 11.10
C HIS A 335 10.17 11.13 12.27
N TYR A 336 9.33 10.41 13.01
CA TYR A 336 9.74 9.52 14.10
C TYR A 336 9.60 8.06 13.67
N VAL A 337 10.63 7.25 13.89
CA VAL A 337 10.61 5.79 13.67
C VAL A 337 9.48 5.17 14.49
N GLN A 338 8.60 4.44 13.82
CA GLN A 338 7.63 3.58 14.50
C GLN A 338 8.36 2.39 15.12
N ARG A 339 8.23 2.20 16.45
CA ARG A 339 8.93 1.14 17.19
C ARG A 339 8.26 0.82 18.52
N TRP A 340 8.40 -0.41 19.01
CA TRP A 340 8.00 -0.78 20.36
C TRP A 340 8.91 -0.14 21.42
N ARG A 341 8.35 0.12 22.62
CA ARG A 341 9.15 0.51 23.79
C ARG A 341 9.83 -0.71 24.40
N LEU A 342 11.14 -0.81 24.21
CA LEU A 342 12.00 -1.78 24.92
C LEU A 342 12.98 -1.07 25.85
N GLU A 343 12.93 -1.44 27.12
CA GLU A 343 13.76 -0.96 28.23
C GLU A 343 14.28 -2.21 28.96
N LYS A 344 15.57 -2.28 29.34
CA LYS A 344 16.13 -3.48 29.99
C LYS A 344 15.64 -3.59 31.45
N LYS A 345 15.30 -4.81 31.92
CA LYS A 345 15.08 -5.10 33.35
C LYS A 345 16.32 -4.79 34.19
N ASP A 346 17.50 -5.13 33.67
CA ASP A 346 18.79 -4.71 34.19
C ASP A 346 19.48 -3.80 33.14
N PRO A 347 19.50 -2.47 33.35
CA PRO A 347 20.17 -1.53 32.46
C PRO A 347 21.69 -1.68 32.38
N ALA A 348 22.33 -2.27 33.39
CA ALA A 348 23.78 -2.45 33.45
C ALA A 348 24.24 -3.77 32.80
N ALA A 349 23.39 -4.80 32.78
CA ALA A 349 23.68 -6.06 32.11
C ALA A 349 23.91 -5.88 30.60
N ALA A 350 24.95 -6.53 30.08
CA ALA A 350 25.20 -6.60 28.64
C ALA A 350 24.00 -7.22 27.89
N LEU A 351 23.41 -8.30 28.44
CA LEU A 351 22.25 -8.99 27.89
C LEU A 351 21.16 -9.14 28.99
N SER A 352 20.04 -8.43 28.84
CA SER A 352 18.91 -8.44 29.77
C SER A 352 17.62 -8.84 29.06
N GLU A 353 16.62 -9.33 29.78
CA GLU A 353 15.24 -9.29 29.27
C GLU A 353 14.73 -7.84 29.26
N PRO A 354 13.75 -7.48 28.41
CA PRO A 354 13.07 -6.20 28.50
C PRO A 354 12.06 -6.19 29.66
N VAL A 355 11.76 -5.01 30.20
CA VAL A 355 10.71 -4.80 31.23
C VAL A 355 9.34 -5.26 30.71
N ARG A 356 9.06 -5.02 29.43
CA ARG A 356 7.92 -5.57 28.69
C ARG A 356 8.44 -6.23 27.41
N PRO A 357 8.33 -7.56 27.23
CA PRO A 357 8.60 -8.19 25.95
C PRO A 357 7.45 -7.91 24.96
N ILE A 358 7.75 -7.94 23.67
CA ILE A 358 6.74 -7.95 22.61
C ILE A 358 6.16 -9.37 22.57
N VAL A 359 4.85 -9.52 22.76
CA VAL A 359 4.19 -10.82 22.82
C VAL A 359 3.17 -10.89 21.69
N TYR A 360 3.44 -11.75 20.70
CA TYR A 360 2.51 -12.07 19.62
C TYR A 360 1.66 -13.27 20.03
N TRP A 361 0.35 -13.06 20.06
CA TRP A 361 -0.62 -14.11 20.35
C TRP A 361 -1.08 -14.80 19.07
N LEU A 362 -0.85 -16.11 19.01
CA LEU A 362 -1.25 -16.98 17.91
C LEU A 362 -2.74 -17.30 18.06
N ASP A 363 -3.53 -16.85 17.09
CA ASP A 363 -4.97 -17.01 17.07
C ASP A 363 -5.41 -18.48 16.99
N LYS A 364 -6.55 -18.81 17.62
CA LYS A 364 -7.10 -20.17 17.67
C LYS A 364 -7.35 -20.76 16.27
N ASN A 365 -7.66 -19.92 15.28
CA ASN A 365 -7.89 -20.32 13.89
C ASN A 365 -6.61 -20.76 13.15
N ILE A 366 -5.40 -20.49 13.65
CA ILE A 366 -4.17 -21.03 13.06
C ILE A 366 -4.21 -22.56 13.16
N PRO A 367 -4.18 -23.32 12.04
CA PRO A 367 -4.24 -24.77 12.06
C PRO A 367 -3.10 -25.35 12.92
N PRO A 368 -3.37 -26.29 13.85
CA PRO A 368 -2.38 -26.73 14.84
C PRO A 368 -1.01 -27.12 14.29
N LYS A 369 -0.98 -27.76 13.12
CA LYS A 369 0.26 -28.18 12.45
C LYS A 369 1.15 -27.03 11.94
N TYR A 370 0.64 -25.81 11.81
CA TYR A 370 1.41 -24.63 11.35
C TYR A 370 1.85 -23.71 12.51
N ARG A 371 1.31 -23.89 13.72
CA ARG A 371 1.62 -23.04 14.89
C ARG A 371 3.11 -23.01 15.24
N ALA A 372 3.83 -24.11 14.98
CA ALA A 372 5.28 -24.19 15.17
C ALA A 372 6.06 -23.30 14.18
N ALA A 373 5.72 -23.34 12.88
CA ALA A 373 6.35 -22.49 11.85
C ALA A 373 6.08 -20.99 12.09
N VAL A 374 4.86 -20.64 12.51
CA VAL A 374 4.50 -19.28 12.92
C VAL A 374 5.32 -18.84 14.13
N ALA A 375 5.38 -19.65 15.19
CA ALA A 375 6.15 -19.31 16.39
C ALA A 375 7.66 -19.21 16.11
N ALA A 376 8.20 -20.02 15.20
CA ALA A 376 9.59 -19.92 14.74
C ALA A 376 9.84 -18.58 14.04
N GLY A 377 9.00 -18.18 13.08
CA GLY A 377 9.18 -16.92 12.34
C GLY A 377 9.10 -15.67 13.23
N VAL A 378 8.28 -15.71 14.29
CA VAL A 378 8.26 -14.68 15.34
C VAL A 378 9.55 -14.66 16.16
N THR A 379 9.97 -15.82 16.67
CA THR A 379 11.06 -15.89 17.64
C THR A 379 12.45 -15.76 17.02
N GLU A 380 12.59 -16.02 15.73
CA GLU A 380 13.79 -15.78 14.91
C GLU A 380 14.35 -14.36 15.07
N TRP A 381 13.47 -13.34 15.18
CA TRP A 381 13.87 -11.95 15.37
C TRP A 381 14.69 -11.71 16.64
N ASN A 382 14.62 -12.57 17.67
CA ASN A 382 15.46 -12.45 18.86
C ASN A 382 16.97 -12.45 18.53
N LYS A 383 17.42 -13.10 17.44
CA LYS A 383 18.83 -13.05 16.99
C LYS A 383 19.32 -11.61 16.77
N ALA A 384 18.44 -10.69 16.35
CA ALA A 384 18.77 -9.28 16.18
C ALA A 384 18.76 -8.52 17.51
N PHE A 385 17.77 -8.79 18.37
CA PHE A 385 17.66 -8.17 19.69
C PHE A 385 18.80 -8.57 20.65
N GLU A 386 19.32 -9.80 20.56
CA GLU A 386 20.44 -10.25 21.37
C GLU A 386 21.73 -9.48 21.06
N ARG A 387 21.97 -9.13 19.78
CA ARG A 387 23.13 -8.31 19.38
C ARG A 387 23.10 -6.87 19.93
N ILE A 388 21.92 -6.37 20.31
CA ILE A 388 21.76 -5.07 21.00
C ILE A 388 21.50 -5.21 22.50
N GLY A 389 21.67 -6.41 23.05
CA GLY A 389 21.64 -6.65 24.49
C GLY A 389 20.27 -6.95 25.09
N PHE A 390 19.29 -7.37 24.29
CA PHE A 390 18.00 -7.88 24.75
C PHE A 390 17.85 -9.39 24.44
N LYS A 391 17.66 -10.22 25.47
CA LYS A 391 17.24 -11.63 25.32
C LYS A 391 15.73 -11.76 25.53
N ASN A 392 15.09 -12.76 24.91
CA ASN A 392 13.63 -13.00 25.02
C ASN A 392 12.79 -11.74 24.73
N ALA A 393 13.26 -10.89 23.81
CA ALA A 393 12.66 -9.60 23.49
C ALA A 393 11.29 -9.76 22.82
N ILE A 394 11.18 -10.79 21.98
CA ILE A 394 9.98 -11.17 21.23
C ILE A 394 9.57 -12.58 21.65
N GLN A 395 8.27 -12.77 21.89
CA GLN A 395 7.68 -14.04 22.33
C GLN A 395 6.47 -14.38 21.46
N ALA A 396 6.39 -15.62 20.99
CA ALA A 396 5.18 -16.20 20.43
C ALA A 396 4.44 -17.00 21.52
N LYS A 397 3.12 -16.84 21.63
CA LYS A 397 2.28 -17.62 22.57
C LYS A 397 0.99 -18.04 21.91
N GLN A 398 0.58 -19.30 22.09
CA GLN A 398 -0.77 -19.72 21.71
C GLN A 398 -1.79 -19.00 22.60
N GLN A 399 -2.81 -18.38 22.01
CA GLN A 399 -3.95 -17.91 22.78
C GLN A 399 -4.65 -19.13 23.43
N PRO A 400 -4.86 -19.14 24.77
CA PRO A 400 -5.55 -20.23 25.46
C PRO A 400 -6.98 -20.43 24.98
N ASP A 401 -7.45 -21.67 24.88
CA ASP A 401 -8.80 -21.99 24.39
C ASP A 401 -9.90 -21.37 25.28
N ASP A 402 -9.63 -21.23 26.59
CA ASP A 402 -10.45 -20.60 27.62
C ASP A 402 -10.24 -19.08 27.79
N ALA A 403 -9.42 -18.44 26.95
CA ALA A 403 -9.18 -17.00 27.00
C ALA A 403 -10.49 -16.19 26.90
N ASN A 404 -10.70 -15.29 27.87
CA ASN A 404 -11.86 -14.39 27.99
C ASN A 404 -11.70 -13.06 27.22
N TRP A 405 -10.72 -13.00 26.31
CA TRP A 405 -10.36 -11.84 25.50
C TRP A 405 -10.16 -12.27 24.04
N ASP A 406 -10.25 -11.33 23.12
CA ASP A 406 -10.20 -11.56 21.68
C ASP A 406 -8.91 -11.00 21.09
N ASN A 407 -8.26 -11.72 20.18
CA ASN A 407 -7.12 -11.23 19.42
C ASN A 407 -7.50 -10.03 18.52
N MET A 408 -8.79 -9.75 18.34
CA MET A 408 -9.30 -8.57 17.62
C MET A 408 -9.16 -7.24 18.38
N ASP A 409 -8.74 -7.26 19.66
CA ASP A 409 -8.60 -6.07 20.51
C ASP A 409 -7.33 -5.23 20.25
N ALA A 410 -7.22 -4.07 20.90
CA ALA A 410 -6.07 -3.16 20.80
C ALA A 410 -5.14 -3.20 22.04
N GLY A 411 -5.01 -4.37 22.67
CA GLY A 411 -4.14 -4.62 23.82
C GLY A 411 -3.29 -5.90 23.69
N HIS A 412 -3.58 -6.76 22.72
CA HIS A 412 -2.92 -8.05 22.50
C HIS A 412 -2.45 -8.19 21.04
N ALA A 413 -1.23 -7.71 20.76
CA ALA A 413 -0.60 -7.89 19.45
C ALA A 413 -0.67 -9.35 18.98
N SER A 414 -1.10 -9.57 17.74
CA SER A 414 -1.69 -10.84 17.33
C SER A 414 -1.18 -11.38 15.99
N ILE A 415 -1.41 -12.67 15.77
CA ILE A 415 -1.26 -13.32 14.45
C ILE A 415 -2.58 -14.04 14.15
N ARG A 416 -3.35 -13.45 13.24
CA ARG A 416 -4.72 -13.84 12.89
C ARG A 416 -4.73 -14.63 11.58
N TRP A 417 -5.32 -15.83 11.61
CA TRP A 417 -5.47 -16.69 10.42
C TRP A 417 -6.86 -16.49 9.81
N PHE A 418 -6.94 -16.22 8.50
CA PHE A 418 -8.22 -15.96 7.82
C PHE A 418 -8.33 -16.61 6.44
N VAL A 419 -9.56 -16.64 5.91
CA VAL A 419 -9.93 -17.27 4.64
C VAL A 419 -10.80 -16.34 3.81
N GLY A 420 -10.91 -16.60 2.51
CA GLY A 420 -11.72 -15.83 1.55
C GLY A 420 -11.74 -16.49 0.17
N ALA A 421 -12.62 -16.01 -0.71
CA ALA A 421 -12.83 -16.60 -2.04
C ALA A 421 -11.72 -16.22 -3.05
N ASP A 422 -11.38 -14.93 -3.13
CA ASP A 422 -10.28 -14.37 -3.97
C ASP A 422 -9.11 -13.84 -3.13
N VAL A 423 -8.98 -14.32 -1.88
CA VAL A 423 -7.91 -13.88 -0.98
C VAL A 423 -6.56 -14.53 -1.32
N GLY A 424 -5.51 -13.73 -1.25
CA GLY A 424 -4.14 -14.23 -1.24
C GLY A 424 -3.20 -13.19 -0.67
N PHE A 425 -3.31 -12.89 0.63
CA PHE A 425 -2.34 -12.00 1.27
C PHE A 425 -2.03 -12.23 2.75
N ALA A 426 -0.86 -11.74 3.13
CA ALA A 426 -0.47 -11.48 4.51
C ALA A 426 -0.13 -9.98 4.66
N ILE A 427 -0.24 -9.45 5.88
CA ILE A 427 0.07 -8.05 6.20
C ILE A 427 0.35 -7.90 7.71
N GLY A 428 1.40 -7.15 8.08
CA GLY A 428 1.78 -6.80 9.45
C GLY A 428 1.56 -5.32 9.82
N PRO A 429 0.31 -4.83 9.91
CA PRO A 429 -0.03 -3.47 10.34
C PRO A 429 0.18 -3.26 11.85
N SER A 430 0.25 -1.99 12.26
CA SER A 430 0.39 -1.58 13.66
C SER A 430 -0.25 -0.22 13.93
N HIS A 431 -0.85 -0.05 15.12
CA HIS A 431 -1.30 1.25 15.63
C HIS A 431 -0.23 1.87 16.54
N THR A 432 -0.01 3.18 16.40
CA THR A 432 1.11 3.86 17.07
C THR A 432 0.68 5.14 17.76
N ASP A 433 1.25 5.42 18.94
CA ASP A 433 1.11 6.71 19.61
C ASP A 433 1.66 7.82 18.71
N PRO A 434 0.80 8.71 18.17
CA PRO A 434 1.24 9.72 17.23
C PRO A 434 2.19 10.74 17.89
N ARG A 435 2.22 10.82 19.23
CA ARG A 435 3.11 11.73 19.97
C ARG A 435 4.58 11.33 19.80
N THR A 436 4.88 10.04 19.58
CA THR A 436 6.23 9.47 19.76
C THR A 436 6.69 8.49 18.68
N GLY A 437 5.76 7.86 17.94
CA GLY A 437 6.04 6.66 17.15
C GLY A 437 6.11 5.37 17.98
N GLU A 438 5.65 5.38 19.24
CA GLU A 438 5.54 4.16 20.04
C GLU A 438 4.47 3.23 19.45
N ILE A 439 4.86 2.03 19.00
CA ILE A 439 3.90 0.99 18.62
C ILE A 439 3.18 0.55 19.90
N LEU A 440 1.85 0.60 19.86
CA LEU A 440 0.97 0.25 20.97
C LEU A 440 0.34 -1.14 20.75
N ASP A 441 0.05 -1.46 19.49
CA ASP A 441 -0.62 -2.69 19.07
C ASP A 441 -0.21 -3.04 17.63
N ALA A 442 -0.22 -4.34 17.27
CA ALA A 442 0.12 -4.81 15.93
C ALA A 442 -0.46 -6.20 15.60
N ASP A 443 -0.98 -6.35 14.38
CA ASP A 443 -1.95 -7.39 14.04
C ASP A 443 -1.63 -8.09 12.72
N ILE A 444 -0.80 -9.12 12.75
CA ILE A 444 -0.42 -9.84 11.54
C ILE A 444 -1.61 -10.67 11.04
N GLY A 445 -2.22 -10.24 9.95
CA GLY A 445 -3.19 -11.05 9.22
C GLY A 445 -2.45 -11.94 8.22
N MET A 446 -2.70 -13.26 8.21
CA MET A 446 -2.21 -14.17 7.18
C MET A 446 -3.35 -15.02 6.62
N SER A 447 -3.56 -14.94 5.30
CA SER A 447 -4.59 -15.74 4.62
C SER A 447 -4.09 -17.15 4.32
N ASP A 448 -5.00 -18.12 4.29
CA ASP A 448 -4.68 -19.54 4.17
C ASP A 448 -4.06 -19.99 2.81
N VAL A 449 -3.83 -19.06 1.87
CA VAL A 449 -3.11 -19.30 0.61
C VAL A 449 -1.68 -19.78 0.86
N PHE A 450 -1.03 -19.30 1.92
CA PHE A 450 0.30 -19.72 2.39
C PHE A 450 0.33 -21.14 2.99
N ALA A 451 -0.80 -21.85 2.96
CA ALA A 451 -0.91 -23.27 3.26
C ALA A 451 -1.60 -24.07 2.15
N ARG A 452 -2.71 -23.58 1.58
CA ARG A 452 -3.43 -24.28 0.50
C ARG A 452 -2.71 -24.17 -0.84
N GLY A 453 -2.29 -22.96 -1.22
CA GLY A 453 -1.50 -22.72 -2.43
C GLY A 453 -0.16 -23.42 -2.38
N SER A 454 0.51 -23.39 -1.23
CA SER A 454 1.78 -24.10 -0.95
C SER A 454 1.71 -25.63 -1.11
N ARG A 455 0.49 -26.18 -1.22
CA ARG A 455 0.20 -27.61 -1.46
C ARG A 455 -0.62 -27.86 -2.72
N ARG A 456 -0.78 -26.83 -3.56
CA ARG A 456 -1.56 -26.88 -4.81
C ARG A 456 -3.08 -27.16 -4.65
N PHE A 457 -3.62 -27.20 -3.43
CA PHE A 457 -5.03 -27.53 -3.19
C PHE A 457 -5.95 -26.35 -3.49
N ILE A 458 -6.64 -26.44 -4.64
CA ILE A 458 -7.78 -25.59 -5.02
C ILE A 458 -7.46 -24.09 -4.94
N VAL A 459 -6.43 -23.69 -5.70
CA VAL A 459 -6.20 -22.30 -6.08
C VAL A 459 -6.06 -22.24 -7.59
N GLU A 460 -7.11 -21.72 -8.22
CA GLU A 460 -7.21 -21.43 -9.65
C GLU A 460 -7.64 -19.98 -9.77
N ASP A 461 -6.86 -19.18 -10.50
CA ASP A 461 -7.08 -17.74 -10.72
C ASP A 461 -7.57 -16.93 -9.51
N VAL A 462 -6.78 -16.93 -8.42
CA VAL A 462 -6.66 -15.72 -7.58
C VAL A 462 -6.08 -14.59 -8.44
N GLY A 463 -6.95 -13.91 -9.18
CA GLY A 463 -6.58 -12.67 -9.87
C GLY A 463 -6.21 -11.57 -8.86
N LEU A 464 -5.69 -10.45 -9.35
CA LEU A 464 -5.52 -9.25 -8.52
C LEU A 464 -6.84 -8.93 -7.82
N SER A 465 -6.85 -8.85 -6.49
CA SER A 465 -8.05 -8.49 -5.74
C SER A 465 -8.56 -7.10 -6.14
N SER A 466 -9.85 -6.82 -5.96
CA SER A 466 -10.37 -5.49 -6.28
C SER A 466 -9.69 -4.39 -5.47
N GLU A 467 -9.33 -4.65 -4.21
CA GLU A 467 -8.54 -3.72 -3.38
C GLU A 467 -7.15 -3.41 -3.95
N GLN A 468 -6.44 -4.38 -4.53
CA GLN A 468 -5.15 -4.14 -5.20
C GLN A 468 -5.30 -3.35 -6.52
N ARG A 469 -6.26 -3.74 -7.37
CA ARG A 469 -6.60 -2.98 -8.60
C ARG A 469 -6.99 -1.53 -8.27
N LEU A 470 -7.75 -1.36 -7.20
CA LEU A 470 -8.20 -0.08 -6.69
C LEU A 470 -7.05 0.75 -6.11
N ALA A 471 -6.14 0.14 -5.34
CA ALA A 471 -4.95 0.83 -4.82
C ALA A 471 -4.12 1.40 -5.97
N GLN A 472 -3.88 0.62 -7.03
CA GLN A 472 -3.22 1.08 -8.26
C GLN A 472 -3.97 2.23 -8.95
N LEU A 473 -5.30 2.18 -9.02
CA LEU A 473 -6.14 3.23 -9.62
C LEU A 473 -6.33 4.49 -8.74
N THR A 474 -6.06 4.42 -7.43
CA THR A 474 -6.37 5.50 -6.47
C THR A 474 -5.16 6.07 -5.72
N GLN A 475 -3.94 5.81 -6.21
CA GLN A 475 -2.68 6.29 -5.59
C GLN A 475 -2.63 7.81 -5.36
N GLY A 476 -3.29 8.61 -6.19
CA GLY A 476 -3.37 10.07 -6.01
C GLY A 476 -4.41 10.56 -4.99
N TRP A 477 -5.33 9.69 -4.54
CA TRP A 477 -6.47 10.07 -3.69
C TRP A 477 -6.25 9.82 -2.20
N ARG A 478 -5.48 8.78 -1.82
CA ARG A 478 -5.23 8.43 -0.41
C ARG A 478 -4.00 9.15 0.16
N GLN A 479 -4.11 10.48 0.31
CA GLN A 479 -3.12 11.28 1.07
C GLN A 479 -3.16 10.93 2.57
N GLY A 480 -2.47 9.87 2.99
CA GLY A 480 -2.35 9.51 4.40
C GLY A 480 -1.55 8.24 4.68
N GLN A 481 -1.73 7.20 3.87
CA GLN A 481 -1.07 5.89 4.07
C GLN A 481 -0.60 5.28 2.74
N PRO A 482 0.53 5.73 2.13
CA PRO A 482 1.04 5.13 0.90
C PRO A 482 1.84 3.84 1.12
N ALA A 483 2.42 3.67 2.32
CA ALA A 483 3.48 2.67 2.59
C ALA A 483 2.96 1.30 3.07
N SER A 484 1.66 1.14 3.27
CA SER A 484 1.03 -0.10 3.78
C SER A 484 0.29 -0.92 2.72
N TYR A 485 0.40 -0.58 1.43
CA TYR A 485 -0.18 -1.38 0.33
C TYR A 485 0.72 -2.55 -0.06
N CYS A 486 0.78 -3.55 0.80
CA CYS A 486 1.41 -4.84 0.53
C CYS A 486 0.69 -5.55 -0.65
N SER A 487 1.27 -5.52 -1.86
CA SER A 487 0.86 -6.40 -2.97
C SER A 487 1.60 -7.74 -2.95
N TYR A 488 2.57 -7.91 -2.03
CA TYR A 488 3.49 -9.04 -1.92
C TYR A 488 2.86 -10.36 -2.30
N ALA A 489 1.78 -10.69 -1.63
CA ALA A 489 1.46 -12.07 -1.36
C ALA A 489 0.60 -12.73 -2.45
N HIS A 490 -0.14 -11.96 -3.26
CA HIS A 490 -0.68 -12.47 -4.53
C HIS A 490 0.47 -12.74 -5.51
N GLU A 491 1.43 -11.81 -5.57
CA GLU A 491 2.59 -11.93 -6.45
C GLU A 491 3.54 -13.05 -6.00
N ALA A 492 3.69 -13.27 -4.69
CA ALA A 492 4.46 -14.34 -4.07
C ALA A 492 3.74 -15.70 -4.14
N ALA A 493 2.41 -15.74 -4.08
CA ALA A 493 1.65 -16.94 -4.42
C ALA A 493 1.84 -17.34 -5.89
N SER A 494 1.93 -16.36 -6.80
CA SER A 494 2.28 -16.58 -8.21
C SER A 494 3.72 -17.07 -8.41
N GLU A 495 4.69 -16.57 -7.62
CA GLU A 495 6.05 -17.14 -7.55
C GLU A 495 6.08 -18.57 -7.01
N MET A 496 5.35 -18.81 -5.92
CA MET A 496 5.29 -20.10 -5.23
C MET A 496 4.65 -21.18 -6.10
N ASN A 497 3.56 -20.83 -6.80
CA ASN A 497 2.92 -21.72 -7.77
C ASN A 497 3.90 -22.09 -8.90
N PHE A 498 4.70 -21.14 -9.41
CA PHE A 498 5.74 -21.44 -10.40
C PHE A 498 6.87 -22.32 -9.83
N ALA A 499 7.28 -22.11 -8.58
CA ALA A 499 8.28 -22.94 -7.92
C ALA A 499 7.80 -24.38 -7.74
N LEU A 500 6.58 -24.57 -7.24
CA LEU A 500 5.94 -25.87 -7.12
C LEU A 500 5.69 -26.52 -8.48
N ASP A 501 5.31 -25.76 -9.51
CA ASP A 501 5.19 -26.25 -10.89
C ASP A 501 6.50 -26.85 -11.41
N VAL A 502 7.64 -26.17 -11.18
CA VAL A 502 8.97 -26.66 -11.58
C VAL A 502 9.35 -27.92 -10.78
N LEU A 503 9.20 -27.89 -9.45
CA LEU A 503 9.61 -28.98 -8.57
C LEU A 503 8.75 -30.24 -8.79
N GLU A 504 7.43 -30.10 -8.95
CA GLU A 504 6.53 -31.22 -9.25
C GLU A 504 6.75 -31.77 -10.67
N ALA A 505 7.05 -30.92 -11.67
CA ALA A 505 7.39 -31.36 -13.02
C ALA A 505 8.77 -32.05 -13.10
N ARG A 506 9.64 -31.86 -12.10
CA ARG A 506 10.87 -32.63 -11.91
C ARG A 506 10.66 -33.96 -11.20
N GLY A 507 9.62 -34.05 -10.37
CA GLY A 507 9.46 -35.13 -9.40
C GLY A 507 10.20 -34.87 -8.08
N ASP A 508 10.66 -33.64 -7.84
CA ASP A 508 11.39 -33.23 -6.63
C ASP A 508 10.46 -33.15 -5.40
N ILE A 509 9.17 -32.83 -5.62
CA ILE A 509 8.13 -32.71 -4.58
C ILE A 509 6.79 -33.23 -5.13
N ALA A 510 6.05 -34.02 -4.35
CA ALA A 510 4.64 -34.38 -4.61
C ALA A 510 3.69 -33.64 -3.64
N PRO A 511 2.46 -33.22 -4.01
CA PRO A 511 1.63 -32.31 -3.20
C PRO A 511 1.27 -32.78 -1.78
N ASP A 512 1.26 -34.09 -1.55
CA ASP A 512 0.96 -34.78 -0.29
C ASP A 512 2.20 -35.27 0.47
N SER A 513 3.40 -35.07 -0.09
CA SER A 513 4.68 -35.55 0.47
C SER A 513 5.13 -34.83 1.75
N PRO A 514 6.01 -35.47 2.56
CA PRO A 514 6.74 -34.79 3.63
C PRO A 514 7.56 -33.59 3.14
N GLU A 515 8.09 -33.65 1.92
CA GLU A 515 8.85 -32.57 1.28
C GLU A 515 7.94 -31.36 0.98
N ALA A 516 6.70 -31.60 0.54
CA ALA A 516 5.69 -30.55 0.41
C ALA A 516 5.32 -29.96 1.78
N GLU A 517 5.08 -30.77 2.82
CA GLU A 517 4.84 -30.26 4.18
C GLU A 517 6.01 -29.37 4.64
N ALA A 518 7.26 -29.81 4.47
CA ALA A 518 8.44 -29.02 4.84
C ALA A 518 8.51 -27.68 4.09
N PHE A 519 8.21 -27.67 2.79
CA PHE A 519 8.12 -26.44 1.99
C PHE A 519 7.00 -25.50 2.46
N VAL A 520 5.81 -26.02 2.80
CA VAL A 520 4.74 -25.18 3.40
C VAL A 520 5.21 -24.52 4.69
N GLN A 521 5.86 -25.29 5.56
CA GLN A 521 6.30 -24.80 6.87
C GLN A 521 7.39 -23.73 6.69
N SER A 522 8.33 -23.88 5.73
CA SER A 522 9.34 -22.85 5.46
C SER A 522 8.74 -21.58 4.84
N VAL A 523 7.73 -21.70 3.99
CA VAL A 523 6.99 -20.55 3.45
C VAL A 523 6.24 -19.79 4.55
N ILE A 524 5.58 -20.51 5.47
CA ILE A 524 4.89 -19.88 6.62
C ILE A 524 5.89 -19.18 7.54
N THR A 525 7.04 -19.80 7.84
CA THR A 525 8.08 -19.19 8.68
C THR A 525 8.64 -17.90 8.07
N ASP A 526 9.00 -17.91 6.78
CA ASP A 526 9.52 -16.74 6.05
C ASP A 526 8.47 -15.62 5.94
N THR A 527 7.23 -15.96 5.59
CA THR A 527 6.11 -15.00 5.58
C THR A 527 5.93 -14.32 6.94
N ILE A 528 5.93 -15.10 8.03
CA ILE A 528 5.80 -14.52 9.38
C ILE A 528 7.05 -13.73 9.80
N MET A 529 8.26 -14.12 9.37
CA MET A 529 9.46 -13.29 9.57
C MET A 529 9.32 -11.91 8.90
N HIS A 530 8.79 -11.86 7.68
CA HIS A 530 8.51 -10.63 6.93
C HIS A 530 7.48 -9.75 7.65
N GLU A 531 6.29 -10.28 7.96
CA GLU A 531 5.23 -9.50 8.62
C GLU A 531 5.60 -9.07 10.05
N VAL A 532 6.35 -9.88 10.79
CA VAL A 532 6.90 -9.47 12.09
C VAL A 532 7.86 -8.28 11.90
N GLY A 533 8.70 -8.28 10.87
CA GLY A 533 9.55 -7.14 10.54
C GLY A 533 8.76 -5.84 10.31
N HIS A 534 7.61 -5.89 9.63
CA HIS A 534 6.69 -4.75 9.53
C HIS A 534 6.17 -4.29 10.89
N THR A 535 5.69 -5.21 11.74
CA THR A 535 5.24 -4.87 13.10
C THR A 535 6.36 -4.46 14.06
N LEU A 536 7.63 -4.64 13.68
CA LEU A 536 8.80 -4.06 14.37
C LEU A 536 9.17 -2.67 13.82
N GLY A 537 8.43 -2.16 12.83
CA GLY A 537 8.60 -0.84 12.24
C GLY A 537 9.45 -0.81 10.96
N LEU A 538 9.73 -1.94 10.32
CA LEU A 538 10.55 -2.01 9.10
C LEU A 538 9.70 -1.90 7.82
N LYS A 539 10.24 -1.22 6.81
CA LYS A 539 9.74 -1.23 5.43
C LYS A 539 10.34 -2.39 4.64
N HIS A 540 9.79 -2.62 3.45
CA HIS A 540 10.42 -3.48 2.45
C HIS A 540 11.84 -3.03 2.08
N ASN A 541 12.70 -3.98 1.69
CA ASN A 541 14.02 -3.72 1.13
C ASN A 541 14.25 -4.51 -0.17
N PHE A 542 13.81 -3.95 -1.29
CA PHE A 542 13.88 -4.52 -2.64
C PHE A 542 15.26 -4.47 -3.31
N LYS A 543 16.32 -4.14 -2.55
CA LYS A 543 17.72 -4.26 -2.99
C LYS A 543 18.47 -5.40 -2.29
N ALA A 544 17.87 -6.02 -1.28
CA ALA A 544 18.59 -6.96 -0.43
C ALA A 544 18.95 -8.26 -1.17
N SER A 545 18.13 -8.65 -2.15
CA SER A 545 18.36 -9.75 -3.09
C SER A 545 19.72 -9.66 -3.78
N THR A 546 20.18 -8.45 -4.09
CA THR A 546 21.44 -8.17 -4.79
C THR A 546 22.69 -8.30 -3.93
N THR A 547 22.55 -8.51 -2.62
CA THR A 547 23.69 -8.61 -1.68
C THR A 547 24.31 -10.00 -1.60
N ILE A 548 23.64 -11.03 -2.13
CA ILE A 548 24.07 -12.43 -2.11
C ILE A 548 24.46 -12.86 -3.52
N THR A 549 25.62 -13.51 -3.69
CA THR A 549 26.08 -13.92 -5.02
C THR A 549 25.38 -15.17 -5.55
N GLN A 550 25.26 -15.30 -6.88
CA GLN A 550 24.74 -16.52 -7.54
C GLN A 550 25.48 -17.82 -7.14
N ALA A 551 26.72 -17.73 -6.65
CA ALA A 551 27.48 -18.86 -6.11
C ALA A 551 27.08 -19.20 -4.66
N GLN A 552 26.85 -18.19 -3.82
CA GLN A 552 26.38 -18.36 -2.43
C GLN A 552 24.96 -18.94 -2.37
N LEU A 553 24.09 -18.57 -3.32
CA LEU A 553 22.74 -19.15 -3.48
C LEU A 553 22.74 -20.66 -3.75
N GLN A 554 23.88 -21.23 -4.16
CA GLN A 554 24.08 -22.67 -4.40
C GLN A 554 24.79 -23.39 -3.23
N ASP A 555 25.20 -22.68 -2.18
CA ASP A 555 25.68 -23.27 -0.92
C ASP A 555 24.54 -23.23 0.11
N LYS A 556 23.88 -24.39 0.29
CA LYS A 556 22.77 -24.54 1.26
C LYS A 556 23.16 -24.11 2.68
N ARG A 557 24.40 -24.38 3.10
CA ARG A 557 24.89 -23.99 4.44
C ARG A 557 25.05 -22.47 4.53
N TYR A 558 25.44 -21.80 3.44
CA TYR A 558 25.46 -20.33 3.39
C TYR A 558 24.03 -19.78 3.53
N THR A 559 23.08 -20.29 2.73
CA THR A 559 21.69 -19.79 2.73
C THR A 559 20.94 -20.08 4.04
N GLU A 560 21.27 -21.15 4.73
CA GLU A 560 20.79 -21.46 6.09
C GLU A 560 21.42 -20.57 7.19
N THR A 561 22.61 -20.00 6.94
CA THR A 561 23.34 -19.17 7.92
C THR A 561 23.07 -17.67 7.75
N TYR A 562 22.85 -17.22 6.51
CA TYR A 562 22.78 -15.79 6.16
C TYR A 562 21.53 -15.38 5.37
N GLY A 563 20.63 -16.32 5.07
CA GLY A 563 19.47 -16.11 4.20
C GLY A 563 19.81 -16.28 2.71
N ILE A 564 18.78 -16.23 1.85
CA ILE A 564 18.95 -16.11 0.40
C ILE A 564 19.07 -14.63 -0.04
N SER A 565 18.89 -13.70 0.89
CA SER A 565 18.85 -12.26 0.67
C SER A 565 19.42 -11.52 1.86
N GLY A 566 19.86 -10.27 1.65
CA GLY A 566 20.39 -9.42 2.72
C GLY A 566 19.35 -9.01 3.77
N SER A 567 18.06 -9.27 3.52
CA SER A 567 16.92 -8.91 4.38
C SER A 567 15.76 -9.88 4.18
N VAL A 568 15.03 -10.16 5.25
CA VAL A 568 13.71 -10.82 5.16
C VAL A 568 12.63 -9.89 4.59
N MET A 569 12.86 -8.58 4.61
CA MET A 569 11.93 -7.55 4.10
C MET A 569 11.89 -7.42 2.57
N ASP A 570 12.56 -8.31 1.84
CA ASP A 570 12.57 -8.32 0.37
C ASP A 570 11.53 -9.30 -0.18
N TYR A 571 10.92 -8.99 -1.32
CA TYR A 571 10.02 -9.90 -2.03
C TYR A 571 10.86 -10.84 -2.89
N ASN A 572 11.64 -11.70 -2.22
CA ASN A 572 12.55 -12.62 -2.88
C ASN A 572 11.78 -13.61 -3.77
N ALA A 573 12.33 -13.92 -4.93
CA ALA A 573 11.87 -15.07 -5.69
C ALA A 573 12.48 -16.37 -5.16
N TYR A 574 11.77 -17.49 -5.35
CA TYR A 574 12.27 -18.80 -4.94
C TYR A 574 13.59 -19.16 -5.65
N ASN A 575 14.57 -19.54 -4.84
CA ASN A 575 15.91 -19.92 -5.25
C ASN A 575 15.90 -21.34 -5.86
N LEU A 576 15.53 -21.43 -7.14
CA LEU A 576 15.47 -22.69 -7.88
C LEU A 576 16.79 -22.93 -8.64
N ALA A 577 17.48 -24.04 -8.39
CA ALA A 577 18.59 -24.50 -9.22
C ALA A 577 18.11 -24.87 -10.63
N VAL A 578 18.88 -24.54 -11.68
CA VAL A 578 18.72 -25.19 -12.99
C VAL A 578 19.49 -26.51 -13.04
N GLN A 579 19.17 -27.39 -13.98
CA GLN A 579 19.85 -28.68 -14.14
C GLN A 579 21.39 -28.52 -14.20
N GLY A 580 22.09 -29.14 -13.23
CA GLY A 580 23.54 -29.07 -13.08
C GLY A 580 24.06 -28.09 -12.01
N GLU A 581 23.22 -27.18 -11.51
CA GLU A 581 23.51 -26.36 -10.32
C GLU A 581 23.21 -27.13 -9.02
N ARG A 582 23.74 -26.65 -7.89
CA ARG A 582 23.37 -27.17 -6.56
C ARG A 582 22.19 -26.39 -5.99
N GLN A 583 21.30 -27.09 -5.28
CA GLN A 583 20.13 -26.50 -4.65
C GLN A 583 20.48 -25.99 -3.24
N GLY A 584 20.40 -24.67 -3.04
CA GLY A 584 20.43 -24.03 -1.72
C GLY A 584 19.06 -24.08 -1.03
N SER A 585 18.86 -23.29 0.02
CA SER A 585 17.52 -23.04 0.59
C SER A 585 16.62 -22.38 -0.46
N TYR A 586 15.37 -22.81 -0.58
CA TYR A 586 14.42 -22.27 -1.57
C TYR A 586 13.96 -20.84 -1.26
N ASN A 587 13.85 -20.50 0.02
CA ASN A 587 13.38 -19.22 0.54
C ASN A 587 14.18 -18.84 1.81
N ASN A 588 13.88 -17.73 2.49
CA ASN A 588 14.63 -17.38 3.70
C ASN A 588 14.28 -18.33 4.87
N SER A 589 15.27 -18.56 5.72
CA SER A 589 15.16 -19.37 6.94
C SER A 589 15.87 -18.77 8.15
N THR A 590 16.43 -17.55 7.97
CA THR A 590 17.12 -16.77 9.01
C THR A 590 17.15 -15.30 8.59
N LEU A 591 17.35 -14.39 9.53
CA LEU A 591 17.56 -12.95 9.25
C LEU A 591 18.82 -12.69 8.40
N GLY A 592 18.74 -11.72 7.49
CA GLY A 592 19.84 -11.22 6.67
C GLY A 592 20.60 -10.05 7.31
N ALA A 593 21.73 -9.66 6.72
CA ALA A 593 22.65 -8.64 7.27
C ALA A 593 22.02 -7.26 7.55
N TYR A 594 21.09 -6.83 6.69
CA TYR A 594 20.35 -5.57 6.83
C TYR A 594 19.40 -5.57 8.03
N ASP A 595 18.75 -6.70 8.33
CA ASP A 595 17.75 -6.81 9.39
C ASP A 595 18.36 -6.50 10.76
N TYR A 596 19.55 -7.07 11.03
CA TYR A 596 20.34 -6.78 12.22
C TYR A 596 20.68 -5.29 12.37
N TRP A 597 20.95 -4.60 11.26
CA TRP A 597 21.32 -3.18 11.24
C TRP A 597 20.12 -2.24 11.38
N ALA A 598 18.99 -2.58 10.76
CA ALA A 598 17.75 -1.82 10.89
C ALA A 598 17.16 -1.93 12.32
N ILE A 599 17.29 -3.10 12.96
CA ILE A 599 17.00 -3.28 14.39
C ILE A 599 18.03 -2.57 15.28
N GLU A 600 19.32 -2.56 14.91
CA GLU A 600 20.33 -1.74 15.62
C GLU A 600 19.92 -0.27 15.64
N TYR A 601 19.54 0.30 14.49
CA TYR A 601 19.12 1.70 14.41
C TYR A 601 17.83 1.98 15.21
N ALA A 602 16.81 1.12 15.13
CA ALA A 602 15.53 1.37 15.80
C ALA A 602 15.54 1.10 17.32
N TYR A 603 16.25 0.06 17.77
CA TYR A 603 16.06 -0.51 19.12
C TYR A 603 17.28 -0.48 20.04
N LYS A 604 18.51 -0.23 19.54
CA LYS A 604 19.70 -0.19 20.39
C LYS A 604 19.53 0.81 21.54
N PRO A 605 19.72 0.41 22.81
CA PRO A 605 19.75 1.34 23.94
C PRO A 605 20.89 2.35 23.78
N LEU A 606 20.56 3.64 23.85
CA LEU A 606 21.49 4.75 23.68
C LEU A 606 21.21 5.82 24.73
N ASP A 607 22.27 6.46 25.25
CA ASP A 607 22.12 7.63 26.13
C ASP A 607 21.52 8.83 25.36
N ALA A 608 20.72 9.65 26.06
CA ALA A 608 20.01 10.77 25.47
C ALA A 608 20.93 11.89 24.97
N ALA A 609 22.10 12.11 25.60
CA ALA A 609 23.03 13.17 25.17
C ALA A 609 23.85 12.76 23.93
N THR A 610 24.02 11.45 23.68
CA THR A 610 24.83 10.94 22.56
C THR A 610 24.02 10.28 21.44
N GLU A 611 22.72 9.99 21.63
CA GLU A 611 21.88 9.22 20.69
C GLU A 611 21.98 9.71 19.24
N SER A 612 21.91 11.02 18.99
CA SER A 612 22.02 11.58 17.63
C SER A 612 23.36 11.25 16.96
N ALA A 613 24.47 11.27 17.70
CA ALA A 613 25.80 10.96 17.18
C ALA A 613 25.98 9.44 16.95
N GLU A 614 25.47 8.59 17.83
CA GLU A 614 25.53 7.14 17.66
C GLU A 614 24.62 6.65 16.52
N LEU A 615 23.42 7.21 16.38
CA LEU A 615 22.53 6.92 15.23
C LEU A 615 23.16 7.40 13.91
N ALA A 616 23.85 8.53 13.89
CA ALA A 616 24.57 8.99 12.70
C ALA A 616 25.72 8.04 12.31
N LYS A 617 26.46 7.47 13.28
CA LYS A 617 27.46 6.42 13.04
C LYS A 617 26.84 5.13 12.51
N ILE A 618 25.75 4.66 13.13
CA ILE A 618 25.02 3.46 12.67
C ILE A 618 24.54 3.67 11.23
N ALA A 619 23.91 4.81 10.91
CA ALA A 619 23.41 5.08 9.56
C ALA A 619 24.51 5.34 8.51
N ALA A 620 25.73 5.75 8.90
CA ALA A 620 26.88 5.86 7.99
C ALA A 620 27.30 4.50 7.37
N ARG A 621 26.89 3.38 7.99
CA ARG A 621 27.09 2.03 7.47
C ARG A 621 26.29 1.72 6.19
N SER A 622 25.40 2.61 5.73
CA SER A 622 24.72 2.53 4.41
C SER A 622 25.66 2.51 3.18
N THR A 623 26.97 2.59 3.43
CA THR A 623 28.02 2.44 2.43
C THR A 623 28.50 0.99 2.28
N GLU A 624 28.23 0.12 3.26
CA GLU A 624 28.56 -1.32 3.25
C GLU A 624 27.67 -2.07 2.22
N PRO A 625 28.25 -2.87 1.30
CA PRO A 625 27.45 -3.56 0.27
C PRO A 625 26.36 -4.50 0.81
N ALA A 626 26.59 -5.14 1.95
CA ALA A 626 25.62 -6.03 2.60
C ALA A 626 24.42 -5.30 3.24
N LEU A 627 24.44 -3.96 3.26
CA LEU A 627 23.40 -3.08 3.80
C LEU A 627 22.72 -2.26 2.68
N ALA A 628 22.78 -2.74 1.44
CA ALA A 628 22.07 -2.13 0.31
C ALA A 628 20.57 -1.98 0.60
N PHE A 629 20.02 -0.81 0.25
CA PHE A 629 18.64 -0.45 0.58
C PHE A 629 17.90 0.27 -0.55
N GLY A 630 16.65 -0.14 -0.78
CA GLY A 630 15.63 0.62 -1.50
C GLY A 630 14.24 0.06 -1.22
N ASP A 631 13.24 0.93 -1.04
CA ASP A 631 11.87 0.54 -0.68
C ASP A 631 10.91 0.61 -1.90
N ASP A 632 9.60 0.57 -1.66
CA ASP A 632 8.54 0.61 -2.68
C ASP A 632 8.70 1.75 -3.69
N ALA A 633 9.23 2.90 -3.23
CA ALA A 633 9.50 4.05 -4.08
C ALA A 633 10.73 3.86 -4.99
N ASP A 634 11.63 2.93 -4.71
CA ASP A 634 12.75 2.60 -5.63
C ASP A 634 12.36 1.46 -6.59
N ALA A 635 11.59 0.47 -6.12
CA ALA A 635 11.15 -0.65 -6.95
C ALA A 635 10.11 -0.26 -8.02
N GLY A 636 9.30 0.77 -7.74
CA GLY A 636 8.31 1.30 -8.67
C GLY A 636 6.97 0.56 -8.67
N GLY A 637 5.99 1.22 -9.28
CA GLY A 637 4.57 0.85 -9.19
C GLY A 637 3.80 1.65 -8.13
N PHE A 638 4.48 2.48 -7.33
CA PHE A 638 3.89 3.39 -6.35
C PHE A 638 4.64 4.74 -6.35
N GLY A 639 3.90 5.85 -6.26
CA GLY A 639 4.46 7.19 -6.11
C GLY A 639 5.05 7.79 -7.40
N GLY A 640 5.89 8.82 -7.27
CA GLY A 640 6.44 9.59 -8.39
C GLY A 640 7.64 8.95 -9.10
N ASN A 641 8.16 7.84 -8.59
CA ASN A 641 9.35 7.17 -9.10
C ASN A 641 8.94 5.98 -9.98
N ASP A 642 9.33 5.97 -11.25
CA ASP A 642 8.91 4.95 -12.22
C ASP A 642 9.80 3.68 -12.20
N GLY A 643 10.31 3.29 -11.04
CA GLY A 643 11.17 2.10 -10.87
C GLY A 643 12.43 2.16 -11.73
N MET A 644 13.17 3.27 -11.69
CA MET A 644 14.29 3.53 -12.60
C MET A 644 15.60 2.79 -12.26
N ASP A 645 15.74 2.25 -11.05
CA ASP A 645 16.90 1.46 -10.66
C ASP A 645 16.66 -0.03 -10.94
N PRO A 646 17.41 -0.67 -11.85
CA PRO A 646 17.27 -2.09 -12.13
C PRO A 646 17.81 -3.00 -11.02
N LEU A 647 18.35 -2.45 -9.93
CA LEU A 647 18.76 -3.19 -8.72
C LEU A 647 17.75 -3.08 -7.57
N ALA A 648 16.63 -2.37 -7.76
CA ALA A 648 15.50 -2.37 -6.82
C ALA A 648 14.31 -3.07 -7.48
N ASN A 649 14.03 -4.33 -7.14
CA ASN A 649 13.00 -5.12 -7.80
C ASN A 649 12.20 -5.98 -6.81
N ARG A 650 11.01 -6.38 -7.25
CA ARG A 650 10.22 -7.42 -6.59
C ARG A 650 10.40 -8.71 -7.40
N PHE A 651 10.77 -9.80 -6.73
CA PHE A 651 10.96 -11.15 -7.28
C PHE A 651 12.12 -11.31 -8.27
N ASP A 652 13.24 -10.63 -7.99
CA ASP A 652 14.56 -11.08 -8.43
C ASP A 652 15.30 -11.87 -7.35
N LEU A 653 16.52 -12.33 -7.68
CA LEU A 653 17.40 -12.99 -6.72
C LEU A 653 18.87 -12.95 -7.16
N GLY A 654 19.74 -12.38 -6.33
CA GLY A 654 21.20 -12.42 -6.45
C GLY A 654 21.86 -11.21 -7.12
N ASP A 655 23.18 -11.16 -7.00
CA ASP A 655 24.07 -10.03 -7.35
C ASP A 655 24.04 -9.52 -8.81
N ASP A 656 23.58 -10.33 -9.77
CA ASP A 656 23.26 -9.88 -11.13
C ASP A 656 21.81 -10.26 -11.50
N PRO A 657 20.82 -9.38 -11.25
CA PRO A 657 19.43 -9.64 -11.60
C PRO A 657 19.21 -9.95 -13.09
N LEU A 658 20.04 -9.41 -14.00
CA LEU A 658 19.97 -9.72 -15.42
C LEU A 658 20.46 -11.14 -15.75
N ALA A 659 21.42 -11.67 -14.97
CA ALA A 659 21.77 -13.09 -15.03
C ALA A 659 20.64 -13.97 -14.46
N TYR A 660 20.00 -13.53 -13.38
CA TYR A 660 18.83 -14.21 -12.81
C TYR A 660 17.62 -14.24 -13.78
N TYR A 661 17.26 -13.15 -14.46
CA TYR A 661 16.16 -13.16 -15.44
C TYR A 661 16.45 -14.12 -16.62
N LYS A 662 17.72 -14.29 -17.01
CA LYS A 662 18.13 -15.34 -17.97
C LYS A 662 17.96 -16.75 -17.38
N LYS A 663 18.27 -16.97 -16.11
CA LYS A 663 18.04 -18.23 -15.38
C LYS A 663 16.53 -18.55 -15.29
N ARG A 664 15.67 -17.56 -15.02
CA ARG A 664 14.21 -17.72 -15.04
C ARG A 664 13.68 -18.12 -16.41
N LEU A 665 14.17 -17.53 -17.50
CA LEU A 665 13.81 -17.96 -18.86
C LEU A 665 14.18 -19.44 -19.14
N LYS A 666 15.29 -19.94 -18.58
CA LYS A 666 15.62 -21.39 -18.65
C LYS A 666 14.60 -22.23 -17.87
N LEU A 667 14.25 -21.84 -16.65
CA LEU A 667 13.28 -22.55 -15.81
C LEU A 667 11.88 -22.59 -16.45
N SER A 668 11.39 -21.49 -17.04
CA SER A 668 10.13 -21.47 -17.79
C SER A 668 10.16 -22.43 -18.99
N LYS A 669 11.28 -22.49 -19.73
CA LYS A 669 11.44 -23.42 -20.85
C LYS A 669 11.56 -24.88 -20.41
N GLU A 670 12.23 -25.16 -19.28
CA GLU A 670 12.27 -26.49 -18.67
C GLU A 670 10.85 -26.95 -18.26
N LEU A 671 10.09 -26.08 -17.59
CA LEU A 671 8.71 -26.34 -17.18
C LEU A 671 7.83 -26.65 -18.39
N TRP A 672 7.85 -25.81 -19.43
CA TRP A 672 7.05 -26.03 -20.64
C TRP A 672 7.46 -27.30 -21.41
N ALA A 673 8.72 -27.69 -21.42
CA ALA A 673 9.15 -28.97 -22.02
C ALA A 673 8.57 -30.15 -21.24
N ARG A 674 8.83 -30.22 -19.92
CA ARG A 674 8.32 -31.27 -19.03
C ARG A 674 6.80 -31.39 -19.06
N LEU A 675 6.10 -30.26 -19.17
CA LEU A 675 4.64 -30.22 -19.23
C LEU A 675 4.07 -30.84 -20.52
N GLN A 676 4.79 -30.73 -21.64
CA GLN A 676 4.43 -31.35 -22.91
C GLN A 676 4.75 -32.85 -22.93
N ASP A 677 5.86 -33.25 -22.30
CA ASP A 677 6.27 -34.66 -22.21
C ASP A 677 5.45 -35.47 -21.17
N ARG A 678 4.86 -34.80 -20.17
CA ARG A 678 4.03 -35.42 -19.12
C ARG A 678 2.69 -35.90 -19.67
N LYS A 679 2.55 -37.22 -19.83
CA LYS A 679 1.27 -37.90 -20.08
C LYS A 679 0.30 -37.70 -18.90
N PRO A 680 -0.97 -37.28 -19.15
CA PRO A 680 -2.00 -37.25 -18.12
C PRO A 680 -2.23 -38.61 -17.45
N GLN A 681 -2.62 -38.57 -16.18
CA GLN A 681 -2.92 -39.73 -15.33
C GLN A 681 -4.40 -39.78 -14.96
N ILE A 682 -4.88 -40.96 -14.56
CA ILE A 682 -6.25 -41.10 -14.03
C ILE A 682 -6.35 -40.30 -12.72
N GLY A 683 -7.31 -39.37 -12.65
CA GLY A 683 -7.48 -38.48 -11.50
C GLY A 683 -6.71 -37.15 -11.59
N ASP A 684 -5.99 -36.88 -12.68
CA ASP A 684 -5.49 -35.52 -12.94
C ASP A 684 -6.63 -34.50 -13.07
N ASP A 685 -6.40 -33.31 -12.52
CA ASP A 685 -7.18 -32.11 -12.84
C ASP A 685 -7.07 -31.78 -14.36
N PRO A 686 -8.19 -31.70 -15.11
CA PRO A 686 -8.18 -31.44 -16.56
C PRO A 686 -7.71 -30.03 -16.93
N LEU A 687 -7.71 -29.08 -15.99
CA LEU A 687 -7.26 -27.69 -16.20
C LEU A 687 -5.78 -27.50 -15.84
N ARG A 688 -5.16 -28.48 -15.18
CA ARG A 688 -3.78 -28.44 -14.70
C ARG A 688 -2.81 -27.98 -15.79
N GLN A 689 -2.84 -28.60 -16.98
CA GLN A 689 -1.89 -28.28 -18.05
C GLN A 689 -2.02 -26.82 -18.53
N ARG A 690 -3.25 -26.32 -18.61
CA ARG A 690 -3.56 -24.92 -18.92
C ARG A 690 -3.04 -23.98 -17.83
N ARG A 691 -3.29 -24.30 -16.56
CA ARG A 691 -2.88 -23.51 -15.39
C ARG A 691 -1.35 -23.35 -15.31
N VAL A 692 -0.61 -24.45 -15.45
CA VAL A 692 0.88 -24.44 -15.48
C VAL A 692 1.42 -23.65 -16.67
N LEU A 693 0.86 -23.83 -17.87
CA LEU A 693 1.26 -23.10 -19.08
C LEU A 693 1.15 -21.58 -18.87
N MET A 694 0.02 -21.12 -18.33
CA MET A 694 -0.25 -19.71 -18.08
C MET A 694 0.60 -19.12 -16.94
N ALA A 695 0.88 -19.88 -15.88
CA ALA A 695 1.81 -19.47 -14.83
C ALA A 695 3.21 -19.16 -15.40
N GLY A 696 3.73 -20.01 -16.30
CA GLY A 696 4.98 -19.77 -17.01
C GLY A 696 4.98 -18.48 -17.86
N PHE A 697 3.85 -18.08 -18.43
CA PHE A 697 3.72 -16.82 -19.18
C PHE A 697 3.71 -15.59 -18.28
N ASN A 698 3.03 -15.64 -17.13
CA ASN A 698 3.03 -14.55 -16.14
C ASN A 698 4.46 -14.27 -15.65
N GLN A 699 5.26 -15.33 -15.48
CA GLN A 699 6.66 -15.23 -15.09
C GLN A 699 7.55 -14.56 -16.16
N LEU A 700 7.34 -14.89 -17.43
CA LEU A 700 8.04 -14.20 -18.52
C LEU A 700 7.63 -12.73 -18.64
N GLN A 701 6.36 -12.40 -18.37
CA GLN A 701 5.88 -11.02 -18.35
C GLN A 701 6.57 -10.19 -17.24
N ARG A 702 6.77 -10.75 -16.04
CA ARG A 702 7.53 -10.08 -14.97
C ARG A 702 8.98 -9.82 -15.39
N ALA A 703 9.66 -10.84 -15.93
CA ALA A 703 11.04 -10.69 -16.40
C ALA A 703 11.18 -9.65 -17.54
N ALA A 704 10.18 -9.56 -18.42
CA ALA A 704 10.13 -8.57 -19.50
C ALA A 704 10.09 -7.12 -18.99
N GLU A 705 9.31 -6.86 -17.94
CA GLU A 705 9.22 -5.55 -17.28
C GLU A 705 10.55 -5.15 -16.61
N LEU A 706 11.09 -6.06 -15.79
CA LEU A 706 12.24 -5.77 -14.95
C LEU A 706 13.55 -5.65 -15.76
N VAL A 707 13.75 -6.45 -16.81
CA VAL A 707 14.85 -6.22 -17.76
C VAL A 707 14.69 -4.86 -18.46
N GLY A 708 13.46 -4.43 -18.73
CA GLY A 708 13.16 -3.11 -19.29
C GLY A 708 13.63 -1.93 -18.43
N LYS A 709 13.88 -2.11 -17.12
CA LYS A 709 14.43 -1.06 -16.25
C LYS A 709 15.88 -0.69 -16.56
N TYR A 710 16.68 -1.61 -17.09
CA TYR A 710 18.09 -1.34 -17.40
C TYR A 710 18.25 -0.29 -18.51
N VAL A 711 17.33 -0.27 -19.49
CA VAL A 711 17.39 0.65 -20.64
C VAL A 711 16.91 2.04 -20.21
N GLY A 712 17.80 3.03 -20.25
CA GLY A 712 17.58 4.34 -19.63
C GLY A 712 17.54 4.29 -18.10
N GLY A 713 18.07 3.24 -17.47
CA GLY A 713 18.04 3.06 -16.02
C GLY A 713 19.06 3.94 -15.27
N MET A 714 18.75 4.23 -14.01
CA MET A 714 19.56 5.04 -13.09
C MET A 714 19.65 4.34 -11.74
N HIS A 715 20.86 4.00 -11.31
CA HIS A 715 21.10 3.54 -9.94
C HIS A 715 20.92 4.69 -8.96
N ALA A 716 20.10 4.47 -7.94
CA ALA A 716 19.77 5.44 -6.90
C ALA A 716 20.47 5.07 -5.57
N LEU A 717 21.16 6.06 -4.97
CA LEU A 717 21.77 5.95 -3.65
C LEU A 717 21.16 7.00 -2.71
N ARG A 718 20.88 6.61 -1.47
CA ARG A 718 20.29 7.47 -0.43
C ARG A 718 21.34 8.22 0.41
N ASP A 719 22.55 8.41 -0.12
CA ASP A 719 23.66 9.09 0.57
C ASP A 719 23.30 10.55 0.90
N LEU A 720 23.66 11.01 2.10
CA LEU A 720 23.39 12.38 2.53
C LEU A 720 24.41 13.36 1.91
N PRO A 721 24.03 14.61 1.59
CA PRO A 721 24.94 15.61 1.02
C PRO A 721 26.22 15.76 1.85
N GLY A 722 27.38 15.61 1.21
CA GLY A 722 28.70 15.70 1.85
C GLY A 722 29.14 14.48 2.67
N SER A 723 28.30 13.43 2.81
CA SER A 723 28.67 12.22 3.56
C SER A 723 29.58 11.25 2.76
N THR A 724 29.47 11.24 1.44
CA THR A 724 30.33 10.46 0.53
C THR A 724 30.61 11.26 -0.76
N PRO A 725 31.61 10.86 -1.57
CA PRO A 725 31.81 11.40 -2.92
C PRO A 725 30.99 10.66 -3.99
N ARG A 726 30.05 9.77 -3.61
CA ARG A 726 29.22 9.02 -4.57
C ARG A 726 28.12 9.93 -5.13
N ALA A 727 27.79 9.78 -6.40
CA ALA A 727 26.64 10.46 -6.99
C ALA A 727 25.34 9.73 -6.63
N ASN A 728 24.36 10.42 -6.06
CA ASN A 728 23.07 9.83 -5.67
C ASN A 728 22.27 9.24 -6.84
N PHE A 729 22.54 9.70 -8.06
CA PHE A 729 22.04 9.09 -9.29
C PHE A 729 23.20 8.82 -10.24
N LYS A 730 23.37 7.55 -10.62
CA LYS A 730 24.39 7.09 -11.58
C LYS A 730 23.70 6.30 -12.70
N PRO A 731 23.89 6.65 -13.98
CA PRO A 731 23.36 5.83 -15.07
C PRO A 731 23.85 4.38 -15.02
N VAL A 732 22.98 3.45 -15.41
CA VAL A 732 23.34 2.04 -15.64
C VAL A 732 24.42 1.97 -16.71
N ASP A 733 25.40 1.06 -16.53
CA ASP A 733 26.52 0.96 -17.47
C ASP A 733 26.04 0.66 -18.92
N PRO A 734 26.53 1.36 -19.96
CA PRO A 734 26.06 1.17 -21.34
C PRO A 734 26.19 -0.25 -21.87
N VAL A 735 27.14 -1.07 -21.38
CA VAL A 735 27.24 -2.49 -21.73
C VAL A 735 26.06 -3.26 -21.13
N LYS A 736 25.71 -3.04 -19.85
CA LYS A 736 24.54 -3.65 -19.20
C LYS A 736 23.22 -3.17 -19.83
N GLN A 737 23.11 -1.91 -20.25
CA GLN A 737 21.93 -1.42 -20.98
C GLN A 737 21.75 -2.13 -22.33
N ARG A 738 22.85 -2.34 -23.09
CA ARG A 738 22.84 -3.08 -24.36
C ARG A 738 22.59 -4.58 -24.16
N GLU A 739 23.14 -5.18 -23.09
CA GLU A 739 22.91 -6.57 -22.72
C GLU A 739 21.41 -6.84 -22.45
N ALA A 740 20.76 -5.96 -21.69
CA ALA A 740 19.32 -6.01 -21.42
C ALA A 740 18.47 -5.81 -22.68
N LEU A 741 18.78 -4.78 -23.48
CA LEU A 741 18.09 -4.51 -24.74
C LEU A 741 18.21 -5.71 -25.72
N GLN A 742 19.39 -6.32 -25.82
CA GLN A 742 19.62 -7.48 -26.67
C GLN A 742 18.92 -8.74 -26.16
N PHE A 743 18.80 -8.94 -24.84
CA PHE A 743 18.01 -10.03 -24.26
C PHE A 743 16.52 -9.91 -24.62
N LEU A 744 15.94 -8.71 -24.53
CA LEU A 744 14.57 -8.45 -24.98
C LEU A 744 14.44 -8.68 -26.51
N ALA A 745 15.37 -8.14 -27.30
CA ALA A 745 15.35 -8.18 -28.76
C ALA A 745 15.55 -9.58 -29.38
N SER A 746 16.26 -10.49 -28.69
CA SER A 746 16.55 -11.84 -29.19
C SER A 746 15.81 -12.96 -28.45
N GLY A 747 15.49 -12.78 -27.18
CA GLY A 747 14.71 -13.74 -26.38
C GLY A 747 13.21 -13.51 -26.51
N LEU A 748 12.73 -12.37 -26.00
CA LEU A 748 11.30 -12.09 -25.83
C LEU A 748 10.59 -11.73 -27.14
N PHE A 749 11.22 -10.91 -27.99
CA PHE A 749 10.66 -10.51 -29.28
C PHE A 749 10.89 -11.53 -30.40
N SER A 750 11.45 -12.72 -30.13
CA SER A 750 11.50 -13.79 -31.13
C SER A 750 10.24 -14.66 -31.07
N ALA A 751 9.64 -14.94 -32.24
CA ALA A 751 8.52 -15.89 -32.34
C ALA A 751 8.97 -17.34 -32.00
N ASP A 752 10.20 -17.70 -32.34
CA ASP A 752 10.78 -19.03 -32.09
C ASP A 752 10.95 -19.36 -30.59
N SER A 753 10.85 -18.37 -29.71
CA SER A 753 10.81 -18.61 -28.25
C SER A 753 9.53 -19.28 -27.76
N PHE A 754 8.49 -19.40 -28.61
CA PHE A 754 7.12 -19.79 -28.22
C PHE A 754 6.56 -20.96 -29.03
N GLN A 755 7.39 -21.96 -29.31
CA GLN A 755 6.99 -23.18 -30.00
C GLN A 755 6.44 -24.22 -29.02
N PHE A 756 5.26 -24.78 -29.32
CA PHE A 756 4.57 -25.81 -28.53
C PHE A 756 4.02 -26.89 -29.46
N GLN A 757 3.99 -28.15 -29.00
CA GLN A 757 3.46 -29.29 -29.75
C GLN A 757 1.95 -29.10 -30.04
N PRO A 758 1.47 -29.28 -31.29
CA PRO A 758 0.05 -29.16 -31.61
C PRO A 758 -0.85 -30.12 -30.81
N ALA A 759 -0.35 -31.33 -30.52
CA ALA A 759 -1.03 -32.33 -29.70
C ALA A 759 -1.17 -31.91 -28.22
N PHE A 760 -0.20 -31.15 -27.69
CA PHE A 760 -0.33 -30.56 -26.36
C PHE A 760 -1.39 -29.45 -26.35
N LEU A 761 -1.32 -28.51 -27.30
CA LEU A 761 -2.27 -27.40 -27.38
C LEU A 761 -3.73 -27.84 -27.59
N SER A 762 -3.96 -28.95 -28.30
CA SER A 762 -5.30 -29.52 -28.50
C SER A 762 -5.85 -30.27 -27.27
N ASN A 763 -4.99 -30.65 -26.32
CA ASN A 763 -5.38 -31.30 -25.07
C ASN A 763 -5.64 -30.31 -23.91
N LEU A 764 -5.46 -29.00 -24.14
CA LEU A 764 -5.74 -27.96 -23.14
C LEU A 764 -7.26 -27.73 -22.99
N SER A 765 -7.88 -28.46 -22.08
CA SER A 765 -9.32 -28.35 -21.79
C SER A 765 -9.74 -26.94 -21.38
N VAL A 766 -11.03 -26.65 -21.61
CA VAL A 766 -11.77 -25.60 -20.91
C VAL A 766 -12.41 -26.17 -19.65
N ASP A 767 -12.89 -25.28 -18.77
CA ASP A 767 -13.77 -25.68 -17.68
C ASP A 767 -15.20 -25.86 -18.23
N TYR A 768 -15.86 -26.94 -17.82
CA TYR A 768 -17.25 -27.26 -18.16
C TYR A 768 -18.18 -27.19 -16.94
N ASN A 769 -17.62 -27.04 -15.74
CA ASN A 769 -18.32 -26.91 -14.46
C ASN A 769 -18.52 -25.42 -14.12
N GLU A 770 -17.45 -24.62 -14.22
CA GLU A 770 -17.49 -23.17 -13.98
C GLU A 770 -17.59 -22.39 -15.29
N TRP A 771 -18.82 -22.19 -15.78
CA TRP A 771 -19.12 -21.53 -17.07
C TRP A 771 -18.68 -20.05 -17.15
N GLU A 772 -18.20 -19.46 -16.06
CA GLU A 772 -17.69 -18.08 -16.03
C GLU A 772 -16.21 -17.97 -16.43
N ARG A 773 -15.49 -19.09 -16.53
CA ARG A 773 -14.05 -19.12 -16.82
C ARG A 773 -13.75 -18.94 -18.31
N ASP A 774 -12.55 -18.43 -18.60
CA ASP A 774 -12.08 -18.16 -19.98
C ASP A 774 -12.15 -19.41 -20.88
N GLY A 775 -12.54 -19.22 -22.15
CA GLY A 775 -12.55 -20.26 -23.17
C GLY A 775 -11.17 -20.82 -23.56
N PRO A 776 -11.01 -21.47 -24.74
CA PRO A 776 -9.77 -22.14 -25.13
C PRO A 776 -8.54 -21.22 -25.09
N VAL A 777 -7.38 -21.77 -24.66
CA VAL A 777 -6.18 -20.99 -24.34
C VAL A 777 -5.68 -20.16 -25.53
N ASN A 778 -5.84 -18.84 -25.43
CA ASN A 778 -5.35 -17.91 -26.46
C ASN A 778 -3.84 -17.66 -26.31
N LEU A 779 -3.04 -18.64 -26.76
CA LEU A 779 -1.58 -18.59 -26.78
C LEU A 779 -1.04 -17.29 -27.42
N ARG A 780 -1.68 -16.80 -28.50
CA ARG A 780 -1.27 -15.57 -29.19
C ARG A 780 -1.36 -14.35 -28.28
N ALA A 781 -2.44 -14.25 -27.49
CA ALA A 781 -2.61 -13.18 -26.51
C ALA A 781 -1.63 -13.32 -25.33
N ALA A 782 -1.32 -14.54 -24.88
CA ALA A 782 -0.34 -14.77 -23.81
C ALA A 782 1.08 -14.33 -24.23
N VAL A 783 1.53 -14.73 -25.42
CA VAL A 783 2.81 -14.27 -26.02
C VAL A 783 2.82 -12.76 -26.18
N LEU A 784 1.76 -12.20 -26.77
CA LEU A 784 1.69 -10.77 -27.09
C LEU A 784 1.71 -9.90 -25.82
N ARG A 785 1.04 -10.31 -24.72
CA ARG A 785 1.09 -9.58 -23.44
C ARG A 785 2.53 -9.41 -22.92
N ALA A 786 3.28 -10.51 -22.83
CA ALA A 786 4.67 -10.47 -22.37
C ALA A 786 5.54 -9.56 -23.26
N GLN A 787 5.34 -9.59 -24.58
CA GLN A 787 6.04 -8.72 -25.51
C GLN A 787 5.62 -7.25 -25.40
N THR A 788 4.33 -6.94 -25.21
CA THR A 788 3.85 -5.57 -25.06
C THR A 788 4.44 -4.87 -23.84
N VAL A 789 4.57 -5.55 -22.70
CA VAL A 789 5.12 -4.96 -21.46
C VAL A 789 6.54 -4.42 -21.64
N ALA A 790 7.44 -5.20 -22.27
CA ALA A 790 8.79 -4.71 -22.59
C ALA A 790 8.75 -3.55 -23.60
N MET A 791 7.91 -3.64 -24.64
CA MET A 791 7.78 -2.59 -25.65
C MET A 791 7.22 -1.28 -25.09
N ASP A 792 6.27 -1.34 -24.15
CA ASP A 792 5.72 -0.17 -23.46
C ASP A 792 6.79 0.50 -22.58
N ARG A 793 7.63 -0.27 -21.86
CA ARG A 793 8.76 0.29 -21.09
C ARG A 793 9.82 0.96 -21.97
N LEU A 794 10.12 0.38 -23.14
CA LEU A 794 11.10 0.92 -24.10
C LEU A 794 10.60 2.17 -24.85
N LEU A 795 9.29 2.34 -25.01
CA LEU A 795 8.65 3.48 -25.68
C LEU A 795 8.09 4.53 -24.71
N ALA A 796 8.23 4.33 -23.39
CA ALA A 796 7.72 5.24 -22.37
C ALA A 796 8.42 6.61 -22.37
N GLY A 797 7.64 7.67 -22.13
CA GLY A 797 8.15 9.05 -22.09
C GLY A 797 9.28 9.27 -21.07
N ASN A 798 9.18 8.65 -19.88
CA ASN A 798 10.21 8.75 -18.83
C ASN A 798 11.52 8.06 -19.26
N THR A 799 11.44 6.90 -19.92
CA THR A 799 12.59 6.20 -20.51
C THR A 799 13.26 7.06 -21.58
N ALA A 800 12.45 7.68 -22.45
CA ALA A 800 12.92 8.59 -23.48
C ALA A 800 13.59 9.85 -22.91
N GLN A 801 13.02 10.47 -21.86
CA GLN A 801 13.59 11.62 -21.16
C GLN A 801 14.96 11.27 -20.55
N ARG A 802 15.07 10.16 -19.79
CA ARG A 802 16.36 9.73 -19.22
C ARG A 802 17.43 9.44 -20.27
N LEU A 803 17.06 8.84 -21.40
CA LEU A 803 17.99 8.57 -22.51
C LEU A 803 18.44 9.84 -23.26
N LEU A 804 17.65 10.92 -23.22
CA LEU A 804 18.03 12.23 -23.77
C LEU A 804 18.84 13.05 -22.76
N ASP A 805 18.55 12.96 -21.46
CA ASP A 805 19.30 13.62 -20.39
C ASP A 805 20.60 12.93 -20.01
N LEU A 806 20.84 11.70 -20.47
CA LEU A 806 22.03 10.89 -20.18
C LEU A 806 23.38 11.63 -20.33
N PRO A 807 23.60 12.55 -21.29
CA PRO A 807 24.82 13.36 -21.35
C PRO A 807 25.05 14.25 -20.13
N ASN A 808 24.00 14.69 -19.45
CA ASN A 808 24.06 15.58 -18.28
C ASN A 808 24.60 14.82 -17.05
N TYR A 809 24.33 13.52 -16.95
CA TYR A 809 24.80 12.64 -15.87
C TYR A 809 26.17 12.00 -16.13
N LEU A 810 26.76 12.19 -17.32
CA LEU A 810 28.02 11.55 -17.72
C LEU A 810 29.15 12.56 -17.95
N PRO A 811 30.38 12.29 -17.45
CA PRO A 811 31.59 13.02 -17.85
C PRO A 811 31.81 12.99 -19.38
N PRO A 812 32.39 14.04 -19.99
CA PRO A 812 32.59 14.10 -21.44
C PRO A 812 33.32 12.91 -22.07
N THR A 813 34.22 12.26 -21.32
CA THR A 813 34.95 11.06 -21.73
C THR A 813 34.04 9.83 -21.90
N GLN A 814 32.98 9.71 -21.10
CA GLN A 814 32.08 8.55 -21.09
C GLN A 814 30.94 8.67 -22.12
N ARG A 815 30.56 9.92 -22.48
CA ARG A 815 29.46 10.21 -23.43
C ARG A 815 29.62 9.53 -24.80
N ARG A 816 30.84 9.22 -25.24
CA ARG A 816 31.08 8.54 -26.54
C ARG A 816 30.56 7.11 -26.62
N ASN A 817 30.39 6.42 -25.48
CA ASN A 817 29.91 5.03 -25.43
C ASN A 817 28.47 4.92 -24.87
N MET A 818 27.82 6.04 -24.54
CA MET A 818 26.46 6.02 -24.01
C MET A 818 25.49 5.38 -25.02
N ILE A 819 24.45 4.69 -24.52
CA ILE A 819 23.33 4.24 -25.35
C ILE A 819 22.45 5.44 -25.70
N SER A 820 21.91 5.50 -26.92
CA SER A 820 21.03 6.60 -27.35
C SER A 820 19.58 6.16 -27.53
N LEU A 821 18.63 7.08 -27.37
CA LEU A 821 17.22 6.80 -27.68
C LEU A 821 17.01 6.33 -29.13
N SER A 822 17.83 6.84 -30.07
CA SER A 822 17.81 6.42 -31.46
C SER A 822 18.28 4.97 -31.66
N GLU A 823 19.26 4.53 -30.87
CA GLU A 823 19.77 3.15 -30.83
C GLU A 823 18.73 2.18 -30.25
N VAL A 824 18.04 2.58 -29.17
CA VAL A 824 16.93 1.81 -28.58
C VAL A 824 15.78 1.63 -29.60
N TYR A 825 15.30 2.72 -30.20
CA TYR A 825 14.23 2.66 -31.20
C TYR A 825 14.65 1.88 -32.46
N ALA A 826 15.89 2.03 -32.93
CA ALA A 826 16.40 1.24 -34.06
C ALA A 826 16.45 -0.26 -33.76
N THR A 827 16.90 -0.64 -32.55
CA THR A 827 17.03 -2.05 -32.15
C THR A 827 15.66 -2.70 -31.97
N LEU A 828 14.73 -2.02 -31.30
CA LEU A 828 13.33 -2.45 -31.17
C LEU A 828 12.69 -2.66 -32.56
N GLN A 829 12.77 -1.66 -33.43
CA GLN A 829 12.19 -1.75 -34.78
C GLN A 829 12.84 -2.87 -35.62
N THR A 830 14.16 -3.03 -35.56
CA THR A 830 14.88 -4.08 -36.31
C THR A 830 14.54 -5.49 -35.81
N SER A 831 14.33 -5.65 -34.51
CA SER A 831 13.89 -6.92 -33.89
C SER A 831 12.45 -7.26 -34.27
N VAL A 832 11.53 -6.29 -34.17
CA VAL A 832 10.10 -6.49 -34.46
C VAL A 832 9.84 -6.74 -35.96
N TRP A 833 10.65 -6.17 -36.86
CA TRP A 833 10.44 -6.21 -38.31
C TRP A 833 11.51 -6.98 -39.09
N SER A 834 12.15 -7.96 -38.46
CA SER A 834 13.32 -8.68 -39.01
C SER A 834 13.06 -9.35 -40.38
N GLU A 835 11.81 -9.76 -40.63
CA GLU A 835 11.35 -10.46 -41.84
C GLU A 835 11.28 -9.56 -43.07
N LEU A 836 11.24 -8.23 -42.89
CA LEU A 836 11.32 -7.28 -44.00
C LEU A 836 12.68 -7.37 -44.71
N LYS A 837 13.75 -7.62 -43.92
CA LYS A 837 15.13 -7.77 -44.39
C LYS A 837 15.42 -9.18 -44.90
N SER A 838 15.04 -10.23 -44.16
CA SER A 838 15.34 -11.61 -44.54
C SER A 838 14.50 -12.10 -45.73
N GLY A 839 13.33 -11.50 -45.98
CA GLY A 839 12.39 -11.96 -47.01
C GLY A 839 11.48 -13.10 -46.56
N ALA A 840 11.66 -13.63 -45.34
CA ALA A 840 10.88 -14.75 -44.80
C ALA A 840 9.37 -14.48 -44.73
N GLU A 841 8.59 -15.55 -44.53
CA GLU A 841 7.20 -15.45 -44.09
C GLU A 841 7.07 -14.80 -42.71
N ILE A 842 5.93 -14.16 -42.47
CA ILE A 842 5.64 -13.46 -41.22
C ILE A 842 4.53 -14.21 -40.50
N ASP A 843 4.85 -14.97 -39.47
CA ASP A 843 3.91 -15.84 -38.76
C ASP A 843 2.84 -15.05 -37.96
N VAL A 844 1.81 -15.74 -37.45
CA VAL A 844 0.68 -15.09 -36.78
C VAL A 844 1.05 -14.38 -35.47
N LEU A 845 2.07 -14.86 -34.73
CA LEU A 845 2.61 -14.20 -33.53
C LEU A 845 3.40 -12.95 -33.93
N ARG A 846 4.32 -13.06 -34.90
CA ARG A 846 5.09 -11.92 -35.43
C ARG A 846 4.19 -10.81 -35.97
N ARG A 847 3.15 -11.17 -36.74
CA ARG A 847 2.14 -10.20 -37.24
C ARG A 847 1.39 -9.50 -36.11
N GLY A 848 1.19 -10.16 -34.97
CA GLY A 848 0.61 -9.55 -33.76
C GLY A 848 1.53 -8.50 -33.15
N LEU A 849 2.80 -8.85 -32.91
CA LEU A 849 3.81 -7.93 -32.37
C LEU A 849 4.03 -6.70 -33.27
N GLN A 850 4.09 -6.92 -34.59
CA GLN A 850 4.24 -5.86 -35.59
C GLN A 850 3.07 -4.86 -35.57
N ARG A 851 1.82 -5.34 -35.42
CA ARG A 851 0.65 -4.46 -35.25
C ARG A 851 0.69 -3.67 -33.95
N GLU A 852 1.03 -4.30 -32.82
CA GLU A 852 1.09 -3.59 -31.53
C GLU A 852 2.22 -2.55 -31.46
N HIS A 853 3.34 -2.76 -32.16
CA HIS A 853 4.36 -1.73 -32.38
C HIS A 853 3.84 -0.58 -33.26
N LEU A 854 3.20 -0.90 -34.38
CA LEU A 854 2.65 0.10 -35.30
C LEU A 854 1.55 0.96 -34.65
N LYS A 855 0.68 0.36 -33.87
CA LYS A 855 -0.35 1.02 -33.05
C LYS A 855 0.25 2.02 -32.05
N ARG A 856 1.38 1.67 -31.42
CA ARG A 856 2.13 2.59 -30.54
C ARG A 856 2.72 3.75 -31.33
N LEU A 857 3.41 3.48 -32.45
CA LEU A 857 3.87 4.54 -33.36
C LEU A 857 2.73 5.45 -33.82
N GLN A 858 1.57 4.90 -34.17
CA GLN A 858 0.39 5.67 -34.57
C GLN A 858 -0.07 6.60 -33.44
N VAL A 859 -0.19 6.12 -32.20
CA VAL A 859 -0.56 6.97 -31.05
C VAL A 859 0.46 8.10 -30.85
N LEU A 860 1.76 7.77 -30.80
CA LEU A 860 2.82 8.78 -30.60
C LEU A 860 2.85 9.82 -31.72
N LEU A 861 2.63 9.43 -32.99
CA LEU A 861 2.66 10.34 -34.14
C LEU A 861 1.41 11.20 -34.32
N THR A 862 0.25 10.72 -33.88
CA THR A 862 -1.05 11.39 -34.14
C THR A 862 -1.61 12.15 -32.94
N LYS A 863 -1.43 11.62 -31.73
CA LYS A 863 -1.89 12.21 -30.45
C LYS A 863 -0.75 12.75 -29.60
N GLY A 864 0.48 12.31 -29.85
CA GLY A 864 1.61 12.57 -28.95
C GLY A 864 1.45 11.86 -27.60
N SER A 865 2.16 12.38 -26.60
CA SER A 865 1.93 12.09 -25.18
C SER A 865 2.44 13.28 -24.37
N ALA A 866 1.71 13.66 -23.31
CA ALA A 866 2.10 14.76 -22.42
C ALA A 866 3.45 14.53 -21.69
N THR A 867 3.94 13.29 -21.65
CA THR A 867 5.22 12.91 -21.03
C THR A 867 6.32 12.58 -22.06
N LEU A 868 6.07 12.72 -23.37
CA LEU A 868 7.06 12.40 -24.40
C LEU A 868 7.84 13.66 -24.84
N PRO A 869 9.18 13.67 -24.78
CA PRO A 869 9.98 14.79 -25.25
C PRO A 869 9.85 15.06 -26.76
N ALA A 870 9.99 16.31 -27.18
CA ALA A 870 9.89 16.71 -28.60
C ALA A 870 10.95 16.02 -29.50
N ASP A 871 12.16 15.81 -28.98
CA ASP A 871 13.22 15.09 -29.68
C ASP A 871 12.93 13.58 -29.77
N ALA A 872 12.26 13.01 -28.76
CA ALA A 872 11.82 11.61 -28.78
C ALA A 872 10.72 11.40 -29.83
N LEU A 873 9.79 12.33 -29.98
CA LEU A 873 8.79 12.34 -31.05
C LEU A 873 9.46 12.49 -32.44
N SER A 874 10.47 13.35 -32.54
CA SER A 874 11.23 13.57 -33.77
C SER A 874 12.00 12.31 -34.21
N LEU A 875 12.63 11.61 -33.26
CA LEU A 875 13.28 10.31 -33.48
C LEU A 875 12.28 9.20 -33.83
N ALA A 876 11.12 9.16 -33.18
CA ALA A 876 10.04 8.23 -33.53
C ALA A 876 9.56 8.45 -34.97
N ARG A 877 9.38 9.71 -35.40
CA ARG A 877 9.01 10.07 -36.78
C ARG A 877 10.09 9.71 -37.80
N LEU A 878 11.38 9.85 -37.45
CA LEU A 878 12.50 9.41 -38.29
C LEU A 878 12.49 7.89 -38.52
N HIS A 879 12.37 7.09 -37.45
CA HIS A 879 12.36 5.63 -37.57
C HIS A 879 11.09 5.09 -38.22
N ALA A 880 9.92 5.70 -37.96
CA ALA A 880 8.67 5.44 -38.68
C ALA A 880 8.80 5.73 -40.19
N THR A 881 9.50 6.80 -40.58
CA THR A 881 9.75 7.11 -42.01
C THR A 881 10.65 6.05 -42.67
N ARG A 882 11.63 5.51 -41.94
CA ARG A 882 12.46 4.38 -42.42
C ARG A 882 11.62 3.11 -42.60
N LEU A 883 10.82 2.75 -41.59
CA LEU A 883 9.93 1.59 -41.63
C LEU A 883 8.93 1.68 -42.80
N GLN A 884 8.44 2.87 -43.13
CA GLN A 884 7.58 3.07 -44.31
C GLN A 884 8.33 2.74 -45.63
N GLY A 885 9.63 3.02 -45.71
CA GLY A 885 10.49 2.61 -46.82
C GLY A 885 10.67 1.09 -46.89
N ASP A 886 11.01 0.47 -45.75
CA ASP A 886 11.20 -0.98 -45.64
C ASP A 886 9.90 -1.74 -46.00
N LEU A 887 8.75 -1.26 -45.53
CA LEU A 887 7.43 -1.81 -45.85
C LEU A 887 7.08 -1.67 -47.34
N ARG A 888 7.36 -0.52 -47.98
CA ARG A 888 7.21 -0.40 -49.45
C ARG A 888 8.04 -1.44 -50.20
N GLY A 889 9.31 -1.59 -49.80
CA GLY A 889 10.22 -2.59 -50.38
C GLY A 889 9.79 -4.03 -50.12
N ALA A 890 9.13 -4.31 -48.98
CA ALA A 890 8.62 -5.62 -48.64
C ALA A 890 7.27 -5.97 -49.31
N VAL A 891 6.40 -4.99 -49.56
CA VAL A 891 5.14 -5.15 -50.31
C VAL A 891 5.39 -5.33 -51.81
N ALA A 892 6.41 -4.66 -52.36
CA ALA A 892 6.79 -4.80 -53.77
C ALA A 892 7.41 -6.18 -54.10
N LYS A 893 7.84 -6.96 -53.11
CA LYS A 893 8.36 -8.32 -53.28
C LYS A 893 7.23 -9.34 -53.29
N GLY A 894 7.06 -10.03 -54.42
CA GLY A 894 6.20 -11.21 -54.54
C GLY A 894 6.77 -12.43 -53.78
N GLY A 895 6.11 -13.57 -53.93
CA GLY A 895 6.57 -14.86 -53.37
C GLY A 895 6.18 -15.16 -51.92
N ARG A 896 5.43 -14.26 -51.26
CA ARG A 896 4.88 -14.49 -49.91
C ARG A 896 3.37 -14.82 -49.90
N SER A 897 2.92 -15.47 -48.83
CA SER A 897 1.53 -15.83 -48.52
C SER A 897 0.57 -14.64 -48.59
N ILE A 898 -0.73 -14.92 -48.76
CA ILE A 898 -1.74 -13.87 -48.89
C ILE A 898 -1.94 -13.12 -47.57
N GLU A 899 -1.83 -13.82 -46.43
CA GLU A 899 -1.91 -13.28 -45.07
C GLU A 899 -0.74 -12.33 -44.78
N THR A 900 0.48 -12.72 -45.16
CA THR A 900 1.66 -11.88 -45.02
C THR A 900 1.58 -10.65 -45.94
N ARG A 901 1.16 -10.81 -47.20
CA ARG A 901 0.98 -9.67 -48.12
C ARG A 901 -0.10 -8.70 -47.65
N ALA A 902 -1.23 -9.21 -47.15
CA ALA A 902 -2.31 -8.39 -46.60
C ALA A 902 -1.85 -7.59 -45.37
N HIS A 903 -1.16 -8.24 -44.43
CA HIS A 903 -0.60 -7.59 -43.24
C HIS A 903 0.47 -6.53 -43.56
N LEU A 904 1.31 -6.77 -44.56
CA LEU A 904 2.29 -5.77 -45.01
C LEU A 904 1.63 -4.56 -45.68
N ALA A 905 0.57 -4.78 -46.46
CA ALA A 905 -0.21 -3.70 -47.08
C ALA A 905 -1.00 -2.88 -46.05
N GLU A 906 -1.68 -3.54 -45.10
CA GLU A 906 -2.30 -2.93 -43.91
C GLU A 906 -1.30 -2.06 -43.15
N SER A 907 -0.15 -2.64 -42.78
CA SER A 907 0.88 -1.97 -42.01
C SER A 907 1.44 -0.72 -42.72
N LEU A 908 1.65 -0.82 -44.04
CA LEU A 908 2.07 0.31 -44.87
C LEU A 908 0.99 1.41 -44.95
N GLY A 909 -0.28 1.02 -45.04
CA GLY A 909 -1.43 1.94 -45.04
C GLY A 909 -1.49 2.75 -43.74
N THR A 910 -1.67 2.07 -42.60
CA THR A 910 -1.77 2.71 -41.28
C THR A 910 -0.55 3.58 -40.95
N LEU A 911 0.67 3.15 -41.29
CA LEU A 911 1.87 3.97 -41.07
C LEU A 911 1.90 5.21 -41.97
N THR A 912 1.39 5.10 -43.20
CA THR A 912 1.30 6.23 -44.14
C THR A 912 0.26 7.25 -43.71
N GLU A 913 -0.86 6.81 -43.15
CA GLU A 913 -1.87 7.69 -42.56
C GLU A 913 -1.32 8.36 -41.28
N ALA A 914 -0.70 7.61 -40.37
CA ALA A 914 -0.10 8.14 -39.15
C ALA A 914 0.99 9.20 -39.41
N LEU A 915 1.80 9.03 -40.46
CA LEU A 915 2.80 10.02 -40.86
C LEU A 915 2.20 11.25 -41.55
N ARG A 916 1.02 11.14 -42.17
CA ARG A 916 0.31 12.24 -42.87
C ARG A 916 -0.64 13.03 -41.99
N ALA A 917 -1.17 12.42 -40.92
CA ALA A 917 -2.15 13.05 -40.05
C ALA A 917 -1.60 14.36 -39.43
N PRO A 918 -2.41 15.42 -39.33
CA PRO A 918 -2.07 16.57 -38.51
C PRO A 918 -2.03 16.12 -37.03
N MET A 919 -0.98 16.51 -36.30
CA MET A 919 -0.91 16.22 -34.86
C MET A 919 -2.09 16.85 -34.14
N GLN A 920 -2.90 16.04 -33.47
CA GLN A 920 -3.93 16.53 -32.57
C GLN A 920 -3.23 17.14 -31.35
N ARG A 921 -3.45 18.43 -31.11
CA ARG A 921 -3.09 19.05 -29.82
C ARG A 921 -4.13 18.61 -28.78
N SER A 922 -3.69 17.74 -27.87
CA SER A 922 -4.37 17.44 -26.61
C SER A 922 -4.32 18.64 -25.67
#